data_AF-A0A938GIN1-F1
#
_entry.id   AF-A0A938GIN1-F1
#
_cell.length_a   1.000
_cell.length_b   1.000
_cell.length_c   1.000
_cell.angle_alpha   90.00
_cell.angle_beta   90.00
_cell.angle_gamma   90.00
#
_symmetry.space_group_name_H-M   'P 1'
#
loop_
_entity.id
_entity.type
_entity.pdbx_description
1 polymer ?
#
loop_
_entity_poly.entity_id
_entity_poly.type
_entity_poly.pdbx_seq_one_letter_code
_entity_poly.pdbx_strand_id
1 'polypeptide(L)'
;MKTLCTNTCRVPLLLLCALFCAAENKAAAPIPLRAGPVTMIFEPDNAFLRYIKVGPHEILRGITAPVRNHYWGTVLPVVSKVERVDKGDQFVLTFEALCRERDIDFLWHGRIQGNALGEIEYTFDGIARSTFQRNRIGFCVLHGPSAAGHPWVIENIRGEKAKGRFPKFISPHQPAKEIREIAHELAPNLWAHVRMEGDTFEMEDQRNWTDASFKTYCTPLEISYPVTVTTGTRVTQKITVRLVGSVPATDGSDRTVNERTVLTLAEDQTALPRMGLQISSVTTELAENEVKRLKRLNLDHLRVDLALTNDSFSSLLHQATVQARALGVKLHVGLRLGLQPDSALDRLTAHVRSLRPPVSVWLILGADPAMYRRVRPRLSALGGKALVGSAHDDINFTQLNRIRPAPDMLDVVVYGVTPQIHAFDNQSIMETLPILADTVGSARQFVGSSPLMITPITLRLQSVAQAPLRGELPSSVDPRQPTLFAAAWTLGSIKYLAEAGVQSVTCYETVGWKGIMESAAGSALPDKFPSKPGAVFPLYDVLRDIGEFAGGYVQRVESSDTLSSVGLALRQGKHLRLLVANLTDHPQTVALRGLGPSLSVQSVTTSDGTLNAQWPSGQRKSVAMEAPIRLPAYGIIRIDQTR
;
A
#
# COMPACT_ATOMS: atom_id res chain seq x y z
N MET A 1 -13.26 -32.80 -67.24
CA MET A 1 -13.92 -32.82 -65.93
C MET A 1 -13.80 -34.23 -65.38
N LYS A 2 -12.70 -34.47 -64.65
CA LYS A 2 -12.15 -35.77 -64.24
C LYS A 2 -11.98 -35.68 -62.71
N THR A 3 -12.78 -36.40 -61.94
CA THR A 3 -12.53 -37.71 -61.31
C THR A 3 -12.00 -37.65 -59.88
N LEU A 4 -12.76 -38.38 -59.04
CA LEU A 4 -12.34 -39.29 -57.96
C LEU A 4 -11.89 -38.74 -56.59
N CYS A 5 -12.73 -39.07 -55.61
CA CYS A 5 -12.41 -39.68 -54.30
C CYS A 5 -10.98 -39.56 -53.78
N THR A 6 -10.85 -39.13 -52.51
CA THR A 6 -10.60 -40.03 -51.37
C THR A 6 -10.35 -39.23 -50.08
N ASN A 7 -10.83 -39.77 -48.96
CA ASN A 7 -10.34 -39.64 -47.59
C ASN A 7 -9.59 -38.34 -47.20
N THR A 8 -10.25 -37.48 -46.42
CA THR A 8 -9.55 -36.49 -45.60
C THR A 8 -9.75 -36.77 -44.12
N CYS A 9 -8.59 -37.05 -43.52
CA CYS A 9 -8.27 -37.16 -42.11
C CYS A 9 -9.11 -36.26 -41.18
N ARG A 10 -9.66 -36.89 -40.14
CA ARG A 10 -9.98 -36.23 -38.87
C ARG A 10 -8.68 -35.72 -38.25
N VAL A 11 -8.44 -34.42 -38.35
CA VAL A 11 -7.50 -33.72 -37.46
C VAL A 11 -8.32 -33.26 -36.25
N PRO A 12 -7.97 -33.65 -35.01
CA PRO A 12 -8.70 -33.18 -33.84
C PRO A 12 -8.43 -31.69 -33.63
N LEU A 13 -9.48 -30.97 -33.26
CA LEU A 13 -9.58 -29.57 -32.87
C LEU A 13 -8.80 -29.30 -31.55
N LEU A 14 -7.56 -29.78 -31.45
CA LEU A 14 -6.72 -29.80 -30.25
C LEU A 14 -5.40 -29.02 -30.43
N LEU A 15 -5.18 -28.39 -31.60
CA LEU A 15 -3.98 -27.59 -31.88
C LEU A 15 -4.21 -26.09 -32.09
N LEU A 16 -5.45 -25.58 -31.99
CA LEU A 16 -5.72 -24.13 -32.04
C LEU A 16 -5.98 -23.47 -30.68
N CYS A 17 -6.04 -24.24 -29.58
CA CYS A 17 -6.13 -23.69 -28.21
C CYS A 17 -4.77 -23.41 -27.56
N ALA A 18 -3.65 -23.63 -28.25
CA ALA A 18 -2.29 -23.50 -27.70
C ALA A 18 -1.57 -22.19 -28.09
N LEU A 19 -2.26 -21.25 -28.75
CA LEU A 19 -1.65 -20.00 -29.27
C LEU A 19 -2.25 -18.70 -28.72
N PHE A 20 -3.09 -18.78 -27.70
CA PHE A 20 -3.54 -17.61 -26.92
C PHE A 20 -3.33 -17.83 -25.41
N CYS A 21 -2.14 -18.31 -25.03
CA CYS A 21 -1.59 -17.82 -23.78
C CYS A 21 -1.15 -16.39 -24.05
N ALA A 22 -1.91 -15.40 -23.57
CA ALA A 22 -1.34 -14.08 -23.35
C ALA A 22 0.02 -14.31 -22.70
N ALA A 23 1.08 -13.77 -23.29
CA ALA A 23 2.41 -13.84 -22.69
C ALA A 23 2.29 -13.22 -21.30
N GLU A 24 2.16 -14.07 -20.29
CA GLU A 24 2.41 -13.68 -18.91
C GLU A 24 3.85 -13.19 -18.93
N ASN A 25 4.04 -11.87 -18.92
CA ASN A 25 5.32 -11.30 -18.54
C ASN A 25 5.57 -11.76 -17.11
N LYS A 26 6.18 -12.94 -16.96
CA LYS A 26 6.70 -13.41 -15.68
C LYS A 26 7.72 -12.38 -15.24
N ALA A 27 7.48 -11.79 -14.07
CA ALA A 27 8.41 -10.90 -13.40
C ALA A 27 9.81 -11.53 -13.40
N ALA A 28 10.84 -10.76 -13.70
CA ALA A 28 12.20 -11.26 -13.70
C ALA A 28 12.59 -11.67 -12.27
N ALA A 29 13.28 -12.81 -12.15
CA ALA A 29 13.74 -13.29 -10.85
C ALA A 29 14.72 -12.26 -10.21
N PRO A 30 14.55 -11.91 -8.92
CA PRO A 30 15.49 -11.04 -8.24
C PRO A 30 16.90 -11.65 -8.17
N ILE A 31 17.92 -10.81 -8.28
CA ILE A 31 19.33 -11.22 -8.29
C ILE A 31 19.96 -10.89 -6.93
N PRO A 32 20.27 -11.88 -6.08
CA PRO A 32 20.99 -11.63 -4.84
C PRO A 32 22.44 -11.21 -5.14
N LEU A 33 22.93 -10.23 -4.38
CA LEU A 33 24.27 -9.66 -4.52
C LEU A 33 24.92 -9.51 -3.14
N ARG A 34 26.25 -9.63 -3.07
CA ARG A 34 27.04 -9.52 -1.83
C ARG A 34 28.32 -8.72 -2.07
N ALA A 35 28.56 -7.72 -1.23
CA ALA A 35 29.79 -6.95 -1.15
C ALA A 35 30.37 -7.12 0.26
N GLY A 36 31.35 -7.99 0.45
CA GLY A 36 31.87 -8.36 1.77
C GLY A 36 30.75 -8.67 2.79
N PRO A 37 30.60 -7.86 3.86
CA PRO A 37 29.57 -8.04 4.89
C PRO A 37 28.17 -7.55 4.49
N VAL A 38 28.04 -6.86 3.35
CA VAL A 38 26.79 -6.25 2.89
C VAL A 38 26.06 -7.16 1.91
N THR A 39 24.77 -7.39 2.15
CA THR A 39 23.87 -8.13 1.26
C THR A 39 22.81 -7.20 0.69
N MET A 40 22.31 -7.52 -0.50
CA MET A 40 21.31 -6.74 -1.23
C MET A 40 20.66 -7.59 -2.33
N ILE A 41 19.57 -7.09 -2.91
CA ILE A 41 18.86 -7.75 -4.02
C ILE A 41 18.68 -6.74 -5.15
N PHE A 42 19.03 -7.12 -6.38
CA PHE A 42 18.71 -6.33 -7.57
C PHE A 42 17.46 -6.90 -8.26
N GLU A 43 16.46 -6.04 -8.45
CA GLU A 43 15.23 -6.36 -9.18
C GLU A 43 15.32 -5.84 -10.62
N PRO A 44 15.42 -6.75 -11.62
CA PRO A 44 15.57 -6.33 -13.00
C PRO A 44 14.36 -5.55 -13.52
N ASP A 45 13.14 -5.89 -13.11
CA ASP A 45 11.91 -5.28 -13.65
C ASP A 45 11.83 -3.76 -13.45
N ASN A 46 12.51 -3.22 -12.43
CA ASN A 46 12.47 -1.81 -12.09
C ASN A 46 13.87 -1.16 -12.02
N ALA A 47 14.93 -1.90 -12.34
CA ALA A 47 16.32 -1.51 -12.06
C ALA A 47 16.50 -1.02 -10.61
N PHE A 48 15.99 -1.79 -9.65
CA PHE A 48 15.91 -1.40 -8.24
C PHE A 48 16.85 -2.26 -7.39
N LEU A 49 17.80 -1.62 -6.70
CA LEU A 49 18.63 -2.27 -5.68
C LEU A 49 17.97 -2.16 -4.31
N ARG A 50 17.48 -3.27 -3.73
CA ARG A 50 16.74 -3.32 -2.47
C ARG A 50 17.50 -3.98 -1.32
N TYR A 51 17.02 -3.69 -0.11
CA TYR A 51 17.40 -4.38 1.13
C TYR A 51 18.89 -4.42 1.37
N ILE A 52 19.54 -3.27 1.23
CA ILE A 52 20.97 -3.15 1.47
C ILE A 52 21.17 -3.26 2.98
N LYS A 53 21.79 -4.36 3.43
CA LYS A 53 21.86 -4.75 4.84
C LYS A 53 23.26 -5.19 5.25
N VAL A 54 23.62 -4.94 6.50
CA VAL A 54 24.78 -5.52 7.17
C VAL A 54 24.33 -6.27 8.43
N GLY A 55 24.45 -7.59 8.40
CA GLY A 55 23.82 -8.47 9.40
C GLY A 55 22.32 -8.12 9.56
N PRO A 56 21.83 -7.85 10.79
CA PRO A 56 20.43 -7.51 11.01
C PRO A 56 20.08 -6.05 10.70
N HIS A 57 21.07 -5.19 10.41
CA HIS A 57 20.87 -3.75 10.26
C HIS A 57 20.57 -3.37 8.80
N GLU A 58 19.44 -2.71 8.58
CA GLU A 58 19.09 -2.11 7.28
C GLU A 58 19.89 -0.83 7.06
N ILE A 59 20.81 -0.84 6.08
CA ILE A 59 21.56 0.33 5.64
C ILE A 59 20.64 1.24 4.84
N LEU A 60 20.00 0.68 3.83
CA LEU A 60 19.03 1.35 2.95
C LEU A 60 17.92 0.38 2.59
N ARG A 61 16.69 0.89 2.53
CA ARG A 61 15.55 0.19 1.93
C ARG A 61 15.81 -0.08 0.46
N GLY A 62 16.41 0.88 -0.25
CA GLY A 62 16.97 0.65 -1.58
C GLY A 62 17.35 1.91 -2.36
N ILE A 63 17.81 1.71 -3.58
CA ILE A 63 18.20 2.75 -4.54
C ILE A 63 17.49 2.49 -5.87
N THR A 64 16.70 3.47 -6.32
CA THR A 64 15.91 3.41 -7.57
C THR A 64 16.19 4.64 -8.41
N ALA A 65 15.96 4.59 -9.73
CA ALA A 65 16.17 5.72 -10.65
C ALA A 65 14.91 6.05 -11.48
N PRO A 66 13.84 6.60 -10.86
CA PRO A 66 12.59 6.83 -11.57
C PRO A 66 12.71 7.93 -12.65
N VAL A 67 12.13 7.66 -13.82
CA VAL A 67 11.80 8.67 -14.84
C VAL A 67 10.33 9.05 -14.66
N ARG A 68 10.05 10.30 -14.29
CA ARG A 68 8.69 10.81 -14.02
C ARG A 68 8.27 11.82 -15.07
N ASN A 69 7.15 11.54 -15.74
CA ASN A 69 6.51 12.45 -16.69
C ASN A 69 6.00 13.73 -15.97
N HIS A 70 5.44 14.68 -16.72
CA HIS A 70 4.94 15.94 -16.15
C HIS A 70 3.68 15.80 -15.27
N TYR A 71 3.04 14.62 -15.26
CA TYR A 71 1.93 14.27 -14.37
C TYR A 71 2.37 13.51 -13.11
N TRP A 72 3.67 13.40 -12.85
CA TRP A 72 4.25 12.56 -11.79
C TRP A 72 4.07 11.05 -11.99
N GLY A 73 3.63 10.58 -13.16
CA GLY A 73 3.60 9.16 -13.50
C GLY A 73 5.01 8.60 -13.68
N THR A 74 5.30 7.42 -13.12
CA THR A 74 6.56 6.69 -13.36
C THR A 74 6.51 6.01 -14.71
N VAL A 75 7.45 6.33 -15.59
CA VAL A 75 7.70 5.56 -16.80
C VAL A 75 8.48 4.31 -16.41
N LEU A 76 7.86 3.14 -16.54
CA LEU A 76 8.49 1.87 -16.20
C LEU A 76 9.65 1.56 -17.16
N PRO A 77 10.85 1.20 -16.65
CA PRO A 77 11.97 0.84 -17.49
C PRO A 77 11.77 -0.57 -18.08
N VAL A 78 12.19 -0.75 -19.32
CA VAL A 78 12.45 -2.09 -19.88
C VAL A 78 13.95 -2.36 -19.72
N VAL A 79 14.29 -3.23 -18.78
CA VAL A 79 15.68 -3.59 -18.48
C VAL A 79 16.14 -4.74 -19.37
N SER A 80 17.35 -4.62 -19.93
CA SER A 80 17.95 -5.59 -20.84
C SER A 80 19.47 -5.65 -20.65
N LYS A 81 20.13 -6.61 -21.30
CA LYS A 81 21.59 -6.81 -21.25
C LYS A 81 22.14 -6.86 -19.82
N VAL A 82 21.44 -7.57 -18.94
CA VAL A 82 21.89 -7.76 -17.55
C VAL A 82 23.08 -8.71 -17.55
N GLU A 83 24.26 -8.20 -17.21
CA GLU A 83 25.50 -8.96 -17.11
C GLU A 83 26.03 -8.88 -15.68
N ARG A 84 26.50 -10.00 -15.14
CA ARG A 84 27.00 -10.09 -13.76
C ARG A 84 28.30 -10.88 -13.70
N VAL A 85 29.32 -10.27 -13.11
CA VAL A 85 30.55 -10.92 -12.66
C VAL A 85 30.52 -10.97 -11.14
N ASP A 86 30.38 -12.16 -10.56
CA ASP A 86 30.25 -12.38 -9.12
C ASP A 86 31.40 -13.26 -8.63
N LYS A 87 32.16 -12.78 -7.64
CA LYS A 87 33.29 -13.47 -7.02
C LYS A 87 32.98 -13.95 -5.60
N GLY A 88 31.73 -13.85 -5.15
CA GLY A 88 31.26 -14.24 -3.83
C GLY A 88 31.18 -13.07 -2.84
N ASP A 89 32.28 -12.34 -2.63
CA ASP A 89 32.36 -11.16 -1.75
C ASP A 89 32.54 -9.84 -2.53
N GLN A 90 32.59 -9.92 -3.86
CA GLN A 90 32.73 -8.80 -4.77
C GLN A 90 31.89 -9.07 -6.02
N PHE A 91 31.32 -8.02 -6.60
CA PHE A 91 30.59 -8.16 -7.86
C PHE A 91 30.66 -6.90 -8.71
N VAL A 92 30.39 -7.09 -10.01
CA VAL A 92 30.01 -6.03 -10.94
C VAL A 92 28.77 -6.51 -11.69
N LEU A 93 27.73 -5.69 -11.71
CA LEU A 93 26.50 -5.91 -12.46
C LEU A 93 26.25 -4.70 -13.38
N THR A 94 25.98 -4.96 -14.65
CA THR A 94 25.68 -3.92 -15.66
C THR A 94 24.39 -4.24 -16.39
N PHE A 95 23.67 -3.20 -16.83
CA PHE A 95 22.43 -3.35 -17.61
C PHE A 95 22.11 -2.08 -18.42
N GLU A 96 21.19 -2.23 -19.37
CA GLU A 96 20.53 -1.14 -20.08
C GLU A 96 19.07 -1.03 -19.65
N ALA A 97 18.57 0.19 -19.45
CA ALA A 97 17.19 0.44 -19.07
C ALA A 97 16.57 1.50 -20.01
N LEU A 98 15.56 1.06 -20.78
CA LEU A 98 14.83 1.92 -21.71
C LEU A 98 13.50 2.37 -21.09
N CYS A 99 13.36 3.67 -20.84
CA CYS A 99 12.12 4.27 -20.39
C CYS A 99 11.41 4.89 -21.58
N ARG A 100 10.27 4.31 -22.00
CA ARG A 100 9.48 4.81 -23.13
C ARG A 100 7.99 4.94 -22.77
N GLU A 101 7.45 6.14 -22.88
CA GLU A 101 6.03 6.43 -22.73
C GLU A 101 5.69 7.68 -23.53
N ARG A 102 4.76 7.58 -24.49
CA ARG A 102 4.33 8.72 -25.34
C ARG A 102 5.52 9.43 -26.00
N ASP A 103 5.80 10.67 -25.61
CA ASP A 103 6.90 11.51 -26.10
C ASP A 103 8.25 11.20 -25.44
N ILE A 104 8.26 10.47 -24.32
CA ILE A 104 9.46 10.11 -23.59
C ILE A 104 10.14 8.92 -24.28
N ASP A 105 11.39 9.12 -24.72
CA ASP A 105 12.34 8.06 -25.08
C ASP A 105 13.68 8.38 -24.39
N PHE A 106 13.96 7.66 -23.31
CA PHE A 106 15.15 7.86 -22.49
C PHE A 106 15.83 6.52 -22.24
N LEU A 107 17.08 6.39 -22.68
CA LEU A 107 17.90 5.20 -22.43
C LEU A 107 18.96 5.54 -21.39
N TRP A 108 19.19 4.64 -20.44
CA TRP A 108 20.36 4.74 -19.57
C TRP A 108 21.06 3.41 -19.33
N HIS A 109 22.36 3.51 -19.07
CA HIS A 109 23.24 2.43 -18.68
C HIS A 109 23.43 2.46 -17.17
N GLY A 110 23.12 1.34 -16.53
CA GLY A 110 23.32 1.15 -15.11
C GLY A 110 24.51 0.25 -14.83
N ARG A 111 25.29 0.60 -13.80
CA ARG A 111 26.37 -0.25 -13.29
C ARG A 111 26.36 -0.24 -11.77
N ILE A 112 26.38 -1.42 -11.18
CA ILE A 112 26.45 -1.64 -9.74
C ILE A 112 27.74 -2.43 -9.45
N GLN A 113 28.58 -1.93 -8.55
CA GLN A 113 29.79 -2.62 -8.11
C GLN A 113 29.79 -2.74 -6.60
N GLY A 114 30.13 -3.93 -6.10
CA GLY A 114 30.40 -4.19 -4.69
C GLY A 114 31.83 -4.70 -4.48
N ASN A 115 32.53 -4.20 -3.48
CA ASN A 115 33.87 -4.69 -3.12
C ASN A 115 33.87 -5.50 -1.80
N ALA A 116 35.01 -6.11 -1.47
CA ALA A 116 35.13 -6.99 -0.30
C ALA A 116 35.08 -6.24 1.05
N LEU A 117 35.21 -4.91 1.03
CA LEU A 117 35.03 -4.06 2.22
C LEU A 117 33.56 -3.69 2.45
N GLY A 118 32.66 -4.08 1.55
CA GLY A 118 31.24 -3.73 1.62
C GLY A 118 30.91 -2.34 1.08
N GLU A 119 31.82 -1.72 0.33
CA GLU A 119 31.47 -0.53 -0.43
C GLU A 119 30.67 -0.90 -1.68
N ILE A 120 29.61 -0.14 -1.93
CA ILE A 120 28.72 -0.30 -3.09
C ILE A 120 28.71 1.00 -3.88
N GLU A 121 28.90 0.90 -5.19
CA GLU A 121 28.74 2.00 -6.14
C GLU A 121 27.62 1.69 -7.13
N TYR A 122 26.70 2.63 -7.35
CA TYR A 122 25.66 2.55 -8.37
C TYR A 122 25.71 3.78 -9.26
N THR A 123 26.04 3.59 -10.54
CA THR A 123 26.08 4.66 -11.55
C THR A 123 24.87 4.60 -12.49
N PHE A 124 24.45 5.78 -12.93
CA PHE A 124 23.41 6.02 -13.92
C PHE A 124 23.99 6.93 -15.00
N ASP A 125 24.02 6.49 -16.26
CA ASP A 125 24.43 7.29 -17.41
C ASP A 125 23.34 7.25 -18.49
N GLY A 126 22.55 8.32 -18.56
CA GLY A 126 21.37 8.38 -19.41
C GLY A 126 21.45 9.44 -20.51
N ILE A 127 20.72 9.19 -21.60
CA ILE A 127 20.57 10.10 -22.74
C ILE A 127 19.12 10.18 -23.19
N ALA A 128 18.63 11.41 -23.39
CA ALA A 128 17.33 11.66 -24.00
C ALA A 128 17.41 11.43 -25.53
N ARG A 129 16.63 10.49 -26.05
CA ARG A 129 16.53 10.18 -27.49
C ARG A 129 15.41 10.96 -28.18
N SER A 130 14.54 11.58 -27.40
CA SER A 130 13.50 12.51 -27.83
C SER A 130 13.49 13.76 -26.94
N THR A 131 12.73 14.78 -27.34
CA THR A 131 12.43 15.97 -26.51
C THR A 131 11.10 15.76 -25.79
N PHE A 132 11.07 15.96 -24.46
CA PHE A 132 9.89 15.73 -23.62
C PHE A 132 9.88 16.59 -22.35
N GLN A 133 8.76 16.58 -21.62
CA GLN A 133 8.62 17.22 -20.30
C GLN A 133 8.80 16.21 -19.15
N ARG A 134 9.51 16.60 -18.10
CA ARG A 134 9.67 15.75 -16.90
C ARG A 134 9.54 16.50 -15.60
N ASN A 135 9.05 15.81 -14.58
CA ASN A 135 9.16 16.28 -13.19
C ASN A 135 10.42 15.73 -12.52
N ARG A 136 10.88 14.52 -12.89
CA ARG A 136 12.07 13.90 -12.30
C ARG A 136 12.77 12.91 -13.23
N ILE A 137 14.09 12.93 -13.23
CA ILE A 137 14.97 11.89 -13.77
C ILE A 137 16.15 11.80 -12.82
N GLY A 138 16.49 10.59 -12.37
CA GLY A 138 17.67 10.35 -11.53
C GLY A 138 17.36 9.52 -10.29
N PHE A 139 18.40 9.28 -9.49
CA PHE A 139 18.35 8.44 -8.31
C PHE A 139 17.44 9.01 -7.22
N CYS A 140 16.76 8.08 -6.55
CA CYS A 140 16.15 8.24 -5.24
C CYS A 140 16.75 7.17 -4.32
N VAL A 141 17.26 7.60 -3.17
CA VAL A 141 17.83 6.75 -2.13
C VAL A 141 16.81 6.63 -1.00
N LEU A 142 16.38 5.41 -0.70
CA LEU A 142 15.36 5.12 0.30
C LEU A 142 16.02 4.61 1.57
N HIS A 143 15.90 5.39 2.65
CA HIS A 143 16.28 5.01 4.00
C HIS A 143 15.08 4.34 4.67
N GLY A 144 15.30 3.19 5.30
CA GLY A 144 14.23 2.42 5.93
C GLY A 144 13.52 3.17 7.08
N PRO A 145 12.31 2.74 7.48
CA PRO A 145 11.58 3.36 8.58
C PRO A 145 12.28 3.15 9.94
N SER A 146 13.13 2.13 10.05
CA SER A 146 14.01 1.90 11.21
C SER A 146 14.96 3.07 11.48
N ALA A 147 15.24 3.92 10.49
CA ALA A 147 16.05 5.13 10.68
C ALA A 147 15.34 6.19 11.54
N ALA A 148 14.03 6.11 11.76
CA ALA A 148 13.27 7.13 12.49
C ALA A 148 13.87 7.41 13.88
N GLY A 149 14.27 8.66 14.11
CA GLY A 149 14.92 9.08 15.35
C GLY A 149 16.42 8.77 15.45
N HIS A 150 17.03 8.05 14.50
CA HIS A 150 18.47 7.85 14.49
C HIS A 150 19.20 9.15 14.10
N PRO A 151 20.41 9.39 14.66
CA PRO A 151 21.21 10.54 14.31
C PRO A 151 21.79 10.42 12.90
N TRP A 152 22.00 11.59 12.29
CA TRP A 152 22.75 11.72 11.04
C TRP A 152 23.79 12.84 11.13
N VAL A 153 24.71 12.81 10.18
CA VAL A 153 25.56 13.94 9.79
C VAL A 153 25.38 14.14 8.29
N ILE A 154 24.93 15.32 7.89
CA ILE A 154 24.78 15.69 6.48
C ILE A 154 25.95 16.58 6.08
N GLU A 155 26.65 16.20 5.01
CA GLU A 155 27.52 17.09 4.25
C GLU A 155 26.68 17.74 3.15
N ASN A 156 26.62 19.06 3.12
CA ASN A 156 25.88 19.77 2.09
C ASN A 156 26.70 19.95 0.79
N ILE A 157 26.09 20.52 -0.24
CA ILE A 157 26.77 20.78 -1.53
C ILE A 157 27.94 21.78 -1.44
N ARG A 158 28.06 22.54 -0.34
CA ARG A 158 29.19 23.44 -0.03
C ARG A 158 30.29 22.74 0.78
N GLY A 159 30.12 21.47 1.14
CA GLY A 159 31.06 20.71 1.97
C GLY A 159 30.90 20.94 3.48
N GLU A 160 29.91 21.71 3.90
CA GLU A 160 29.64 21.99 5.32
C GLU A 160 28.93 20.81 5.96
N LYS A 161 29.32 20.43 7.17
CA LYS A 161 28.75 19.30 7.90
C LYS A 161 27.83 19.76 9.02
N ALA A 162 26.60 19.23 9.03
CA ALA A 162 25.60 19.51 10.06
C ALA A 162 25.10 18.22 10.70
N LYS A 163 25.06 18.20 12.03
CA LYS A 163 24.42 17.13 12.80
C LYS A 163 22.91 17.31 12.77
N GLY A 164 22.19 16.20 12.75
CA GLY A 164 20.73 16.19 12.85
C GLY A 164 20.23 14.78 13.09
N ARG A 165 18.96 14.54 12.81
CA ARG A 165 18.29 13.26 13.07
C ARG A 165 17.16 13.05 12.09
N PHE A 166 16.89 11.79 11.76
CA PHE A 166 15.64 11.45 11.09
C PHE A 166 14.44 11.79 12.01
N PRO A 167 13.37 12.39 11.48
CA PRO A 167 12.17 12.64 12.25
C PRO A 167 11.60 11.36 12.87
N LYS A 168 11.41 11.36 14.21
CA LYS A 168 10.72 10.26 14.89
C LYS A 168 9.25 10.20 14.43
N PHE A 169 8.58 11.33 14.53
CA PHE A 169 7.23 11.53 14.01
C PHE A 169 7.30 12.08 12.59
N ILE A 170 6.28 11.81 11.80
CA ILE A 170 6.27 12.06 10.37
C ILE A 170 6.37 13.57 10.08
N SER A 171 7.40 13.97 9.33
CA SER A 171 7.59 15.36 8.92
C SER A 171 6.67 15.74 7.76
N PRO A 172 5.94 16.88 7.83
CA PRO A 172 5.10 17.35 6.73
C PRO A 172 5.90 17.96 5.55
N HIS A 173 7.15 18.36 5.81
CA HIS A 173 8.06 19.04 4.88
C HIS A 173 9.44 18.37 4.85
N GLN A 174 10.32 18.83 3.95
CA GLN A 174 11.66 18.30 3.76
C GLN A 174 12.47 18.30 5.07
N PRO A 175 12.86 17.13 5.61
CA PRO A 175 13.68 17.07 6.81
C PRO A 175 15.10 17.63 6.62
N ALA A 176 15.61 17.59 5.39
CA ALA A 176 16.94 18.08 5.04
C ALA A 176 17.00 18.47 3.55
N LYS A 177 17.85 19.44 3.23
CA LYS A 177 18.07 19.99 1.88
C LYS A 177 19.56 20.07 1.56
N GLU A 178 19.87 20.35 0.29
CA GLU A 178 21.24 20.57 -0.21
C GLU A 178 22.22 19.41 0.10
N ILE A 179 21.74 18.17 0.11
CA ILE A 179 22.48 16.98 0.57
C ILE A 179 23.50 16.55 -0.50
N ARG A 180 24.77 16.39 -0.11
CA ARG A 180 25.83 15.73 -0.88
C ARG A 180 26.18 14.35 -0.30
N GLU A 181 26.21 14.23 1.02
CA GLU A 181 26.40 12.97 1.72
C GLU A 181 25.52 12.96 2.98
N ILE A 182 24.93 11.82 3.27
CA ILE A 182 24.28 11.55 4.56
C ILE A 182 25.00 10.38 5.21
N ALA A 183 25.54 10.62 6.40
CA ALA A 183 26.04 9.58 7.29
C ALA A 183 25.00 9.32 8.37
N HIS A 184 24.51 8.09 8.51
CA HIS A 184 23.52 7.74 9.53
C HIS A 184 23.93 6.52 10.35
N GLU A 185 23.59 6.57 11.63
CA GLU A 185 23.94 5.52 12.58
C GLU A 185 22.96 4.34 12.49
N LEU A 186 23.49 3.15 12.25
CA LEU A 186 22.73 1.89 12.18
C LEU A 186 22.64 1.21 13.55
N ALA A 187 23.72 1.30 14.31
CA ALA A 187 23.92 0.77 15.65
C ALA A 187 25.07 1.55 16.33
N PRO A 188 25.25 1.44 17.66
CA PRO A 188 26.36 2.12 18.34
C PRO A 188 27.71 1.85 17.65
N ASN A 189 28.39 2.92 17.22
CA ASN A 189 29.66 2.88 16.47
C ASN A 189 29.60 2.18 15.10
N LEU A 190 28.43 2.02 14.48
CA LEU A 190 28.28 1.50 13.11
C LEU A 190 27.50 2.51 12.27
N TRP A 191 28.17 3.10 11.29
CA TRP A 191 27.63 4.18 10.46
C TRP A 191 27.61 3.79 8.99
N ALA A 192 26.52 4.09 8.30
CA ALA A 192 26.44 4.07 6.85
C ALA A 192 26.67 5.49 6.32
N HIS A 193 27.61 5.65 5.39
CA HIS A 193 27.81 6.87 4.64
C HIS A 193 27.28 6.67 3.22
N VAL A 194 26.36 7.53 2.81
CA VAL A 194 25.74 7.51 1.49
C VAL A 194 26.05 8.82 0.79
N ARG A 195 26.93 8.77 -0.21
CA ARG A 195 27.34 9.91 -1.03
C ARG A 195 26.56 9.92 -2.34
N MET A 196 26.05 11.09 -2.73
CA MET A 196 25.23 11.28 -3.92
C MET A 196 25.87 12.32 -4.84
N GLU A 197 26.08 11.95 -6.11
CA GLU A 197 26.77 12.76 -7.11
C GLU A 197 25.93 12.91 -8.38
N GLY A 198 26.12 14.02 -9.10
CA GLY A 198 25.46 14.32 -10.37
C GLY A 198 24.21 15.21 -10.28
N ASP A 199 23.73 15.55 -9.08
CA ASP A 199 22.71 16.58 -8.85
C ASP A 199 22.78 17.07 -7.37
N THR A 200 21.88 17.98 -7.00
CA THR A 200 21.56 18.37 -5.63
C THR A 200 20.42 17.49 -5.10
N PHE A 201 20.56 16.98 -3.88
CA PHE A 201 19.55 16.12 -3.28
C PHE A 201 18.87 16.78 -2.08
N GLU A 202 17.62 16.42 -1.83
CA GLU A 202 16.90 16.76 -0.60
C GLU A 202 16.07 15.57 -0.11
N MET A 203 15.59 15.63 1.12
CA MET A 203 14.88 14.53 1.75
C MET A 203 13.37 14.80 1.83
N GLU A 204 12.56 13.79 1.59
CA GLU A 204 11.15 13.72 1.95
C GLU A 204 10.94 12.56 2.93
N ASP A 205 10.11 12.79 3.94
CA ASP A 205 9.58 11.72 4.77
C ASP A 205 8.39 11.07 4.05
N GLN A 206 8.64 9.97 3.32
CA GLN A 206 7.59 9.34 2.50
C GLN A 206 6.53 8.63 3.33
N ARG A 207 6.75 8.43 4.62
CA ARG A 207 5.71 7.95 5.55
C ARG A 207 4.51 8.88 5.60
N ASN A 208 4.70 10.16 5.26
CA ASN A 208 3.60 11.12 5.09
C ASN A 208 2.61 10.68 4.00
N TRP A 209 3.11 9.97 3.00
CA TRP A 209 2.35 9.34 1.91
C TRP A 209 2.06 7.86 2.16
N THR A 210 2.31 7.35 3.38
CA THR A 210 2.24 5.95 3.81
C THR A 210 3.30 5.01 3.24
N ASP A 211 4.27 5.50 2.45
CA ASP A 211 5.38 4.65 2.01
C ASP A 211 6.35 4.37 3.16
N ALA A 212 7.03 3.23 3.10
CA ALA A 212 7.94 2.76 4.15
C ALA A 212 9.37 3.25 3.99
N SER A 213 9.57 4.57 3.82
CA SER A 213 10.92 5.12 3.78
C SER A 213 11.00 6.63 4.05
N PHE A 214 12.22 7.10 4.30
CA PHE A 214 12.63 8.45 3.98
C PHE A 214 13.34 8.42 2.62
N LYS A 215 12.97 9.31 1.72
CA LYS A 215 13.55 9.38 0.37
C LYS A 215 14.45 10.58 0.25
N THR A 216 15.72 10.35 -0.04
CA THR A 216 16.62 11.38 -0.55
C THR A 216 16.57 11.37 -2.06
N TYR A 217 16.28 12.50 -2.70
CA TYR A 217 16.03 12.58 -4.13
C TYR A 217 16.56 13.85 -4.76
N CYS A 218 16.71 13.80 -6.08
CA CYS A 218 16.91 14.93 -6.96
C CYS A 218 15.79 15.01 -8.00
N THR A 219 15.61 16.12 -8.72
CA THR A 219 16.09 17.48 -8.45
C THR A 219 15.18 18.13 -7.37
N PRO A 220 15.65 19.10 -6.55
CA PRO A 220 14.84 19.71 -5.48
C PRO A 220 13.48 20.25 -5.96
N LEU A 221 12.44 20.11 -5.12
CA LEU A 221 11.07 20.52 -5.43
C LEU A 221 10.86 22.04 -5.48
N GLU A 222 11.81 22.83 -4.97
CA GLU A 222 11.75 24.29 -5.10
C GLU A 222 12.16 24.80 -6.49
N ILE A 223 12.82 23.95 -7.28
CA ILE A 223 13.15 24.27 -8.68
C ILE A 223 11.90 24.02 -9.52
N SER A 224 11.57 24.98 -10.41
CA SER A 224 10.39 24.91 -11.27
C SER A 224 10.30 23.60 -12.06
N TYR A 225 9.10 23.02 -12.09
CA TYR A 225 8.76 21.83 -12.88
C TYR A 225 7.33 21.96 -13.45
N PRO A 226 7.00 21.25 -14.55
CA PRO A 226 7.86 20.38 -15.34
C PRO A 226 8.97 21.15 -16.08
N VAL A 227 10.05 20.45 -16.45
CA VAL A 227 11.15 21.00 -17.26
C VAL A 227 11.29 20.25 -18.59
N THR A 228 11.64 20.99 -19.64
CA THR A 228 11.96 20.42 -20.96
C THR A 228 13.32 19.74 -20.94
N VAL A 229 13.37 18.48 -21.36
CA VAL A 229 14.61 17.77 -21.68
C VAL A 229 14.69 17.67 -23.21
N THR A 230 15.72 18.24 -23.81
CA THR A 230 15.91 18.20 -25.27
C THR A 230 16.64 16.93 -25.70
N THR A 231 16.35 16.44 -26.90
CA THR A 231 17.10 15.32 -27.52
C THR A 231 18.61 15.55 -27.42
N GLY A 232 19.35 14.51 -27.01
CA GLY A 232 20.80 14.56 -26.81
C GLY A 232 21.24 14.98 -25.40
N THR A 233 20.32 15.47 -24.56
CA THR A 233 20.64 15.79 -23.15
C THR A 233 21.13 14.54 -22.43
N ARG A 234 22.29 14.63 -21.76
CA ARG A 234 22.85 13.57 -20.91
C ARG A 234 22.59 13.86 -19.44
N VAL A 235 22.30 12.82 -18.67
CA VAL A 235 22.13 12.86 -17.21
C VAL A 235 23.00 11.77 -16.61
N THR A 236 23.98 12.16 -15.79
CA THR A 236 24.90 11.23 -15.13
C THR A 236 24.84 11.39 -13.62
N GLN A 237 24.77 10.28 -12.90
CA GLN A 237 24.72 10.28 -11.44
C GLN A 237 25.42 9.05 -10.86
N LYS A 238 25.81 9.17 -9.59
CA LYS A 238 26.45 8.08 -8.85
C LYS A 238 26.06 8.11 -7.38
N ILE A 239 25.73 6.95 -6.83
CA ILE A 239 25.55 6.73 -5.40
C ILE A 239 26.67 5.83 -4.90
N THR A 240 27.36 6.24 -3.83
CA THR A 240 28.35 5.41 -3.15
C THR A 240 27.91 5.18 -1.70
N VAL A 241 27.86 3.91 -1.28
CA VAL A 241 27.52 3.50 0.08
C VAL A 241 28.75 2.83 0.70
N ARG A 242 29.18 3.31 1.87
CA ARG A 242 30.30 2.73 2.63
C ARG A 242 29.96 2.62 4.11
N LEU A 243 30.52 1.62 4.78
CA LEU A 243 30.39 1.43 6.22
C LEU A 243 31.60 1.98 6.96
N VAL A 244 31.37 2.57 8.13
CA VAL A 244 32.43 3.10 9.00
C VAL A 244 32.17 2.67 10.44
N GLY A 245 33.23 2.24 11.13
CA GLY A 245 33.20 1.85 12.54
C GLY A 245 33.21 0.34 12.76
N SER A 246 32.44 -0.14 13.74
CA SER A 246 32.37 -1.55 14.16
C SER A 246 31.55 -2.40 13.20
N VAL A 247 32.08 -2.61 11.98
CA VAL A 247 31.47 -3.46 10.97
C VAL A 247 31.54 -4.92 11.42
N PRO A 248 30.41 -5.65 11.53
CA PRO A 248 30.42 -7.06 11.87
C PRO A 248 31.27 -7.86 10.87
N ALA A 249 32.09 -8.78 11.38
CA ALA A 249 32.80 -9.71 10.53
C ALA A 249 31.80 -10.60 9.77
N THR A 250 32.14 -10.99 8.55
CA THR A 250 31.40 -12.00 7.81
C THR A 250 31.56 -13.36 8.48
N ASP A 251 30.70 -13.67 9.44
CA ASP A 251 30.55 -15.06 9.86
C ASP A 251 29.86 -15.79 8.70
N GLY A 252 30.56 -16.75 8.08
CA GLY A 252 30.03 -17.59 7.00
C GLY A 252 28.77 -18.39 7.38
N SER A 253 28.29 -18.27 8.62
CA SER A 253 27.06 -18.82 9.19
C SER A 253 25.80 -17.97 8.95
N ASP A 254 25.91 -16.78 8.35
CA ASP A 254 24.73 -15.94 7.99
C ASP A 254 23.87 -16.55 6.85
N ARG A 255 24.12 -17.83 6.51
CA ARG A 255 23.24 -18.68 5.71
C ARG A 255 21.97 -19.11 6.44
N THR A 256 21.87 -18.86 7.74
CA THR A 256 20.62 -19.04 8.49
C THR A 256 19.88 -17.71 8.61
N VAL A 257 19.39 -17.20 7.48
CA VAL A 257 18.15 -16.43 7.52
C VAL A 257 17.19 -17.27 8.34
N ASN A 258 16.67 -16.75 9.45
CA ASN A 258 15.66 -17.45 10.24
C ASN A 258 14.57 -17.92 9.28
N GLU A 259 14.56 -19.19 8.90
CA GLU A 259 13.61 -19.76 7.91
C GLU A 259 12.16 -19.69 8.42
N ARG A 260 11.98 -19.16 9.64
CA ARG A 260 10.75 -19.13 10.40
C ARG A 260 10.53 -17.74 11.00
N THR A 261 9.48 -17.07 10.56
CA THR A 261 8.96 -15.87 11.23
C THR A 261 8.26 -16.28 12.53
N VAL A 262 8.49 -15.57 13.63
CA VAL A 262 7.82 -15.83 14.92
C VAL A 262 6.78 -14.75 15.16
N LEU A 263 5.53 -15.15 15.39
CA LEU A 263 4.44 -14.29 15.84
C LEU A 263 4.17 -14.51 17.32
N THR A 264 4.28 -13.45 18.11
CA THR A 264 4.11 -13.49 19.58
C THR A 264 2.90 -12.67 19.99
N LEU A 265 1.92 -13.30 20.64
CA LEU A 265 0.79 -12.59 21.23
C LEU A 265 1.26 -11.88 22.50
N ALA A 266 1.12 -10.55 22.53
CA ALA A 266 1.39 -9.72 23.69
C ALA A 266 0.13 -9.55 24.54
N GLU A 267 0.26 -9.10 25.80
CA GLU A 267 -0.88 -9.00 26.73
C GLU A 267 -1.81 -7.81 26.44
N ASP A 268 -1.28 -6.77 25.78
CA ASP A 268 -2.01 -5.53 25.52
C ASP A 268 -3.16 -5.73 24.52
N GLN A 269 -4.23 -4.99 24.77
CA GLN A 269 -5.46 -5.04 24.00
C GLN A 269 -5.96 -3.64 23.66
N THR A 270 -6.49 -3.51 22.46
CA THR A 270 -7.20 -2.33 21.98
C THR A 270 -8.61 -2.73 21.52
N ALA A 271 -9.55 -1.77 21.49
CA ALA A 271 -10.86 -2.05 20.93
C ALA A 271 -10.74 -2.31 19.42
N LEU A 272 -11.46 -3.32 18.91
CA LEU A 272 -11.56 -3.52 17.47
C LEU A 272 -12.26 -2.30 16.84
N PRO A 273 -11.69 -1.63 15.81
CA PRO A 273 -12.35 -0.52 15.15
C PRO A 273 -13.68 -0.95 14.55
N ARG A 274 -14.64 -0.04 14.53
CA ARG A 274 -15.90 -0.25 13.80
C ARG A 274 -15.59 -0.38 12.31
N MET A 275 -16.08 -1.45 11.70
CA MET A 275 -15.82 -1.78 10.30
C MET A 275 -16.92 -1.20 9.39
N GLY A 276 -16.53 -0.62 8.26
CA GLY A 276 -17.47 -0.20 7.22
C GLY A 276 -16.91 -0.34 5.82
N LEU A 277 -17.79 -0.17 4.83
CA LEU A 277 -17.46 -0.22 3.41
C LEU A 277 -18.00 1.02 2.69
N GLN A 278 -17.43 1.40 1.56
CA GLN A 278 -18.07 2.39 0.69
C GLN A 278 -19.20 1.73 -0.12
N ILE A 279 -20.18 2.51 -0.55
CA ILE A 279 -21.17 2.02 -1.51
C ILE A 279 -20.53 1.76 -2.88
N SER A 280 -21.09 0.81 -3.63
CA SER A 280 -20.60 0.48 -4.98
C SER A 280 -20.75 1.65 -5.94
N SER A 281 -19.71 1.89 -6.75
CA SER A 281 -19.76 2.84 -7.86
C SER A 281 -20.32 2.23 -9.16
N VAL A 282 -20.61 0.92 -9.18
CA VAL A 282 -21.09 0.20 -10.38
C VAL A 282 -22.47 -0.42 -10.21
N THR A 283 -23.04 -0.35 -9.00
CA THR A 283 -24.33 -0.98 -8.69
C THR A 283 -25.19 -0.06 -7.84
N THR A 284 -26.40 0.22 -8.32
CA THR A 284 -27.39 1.07 -7.62
C THR A 284 -28.12 0.28 -6.53
N GLU A 285 -28.57 -0.93 -6.82
CA GLU A 285 -29.34 -1.77 -5.88
C GLU A 285 -28.59 -3.04 -5.54
N LEU A 286 -28.61 -3.44 -4.27
CA LEU A 286 -27.99 -4.70 -3.85
C LEU A 286 -28.94 -5.86 -4.12
N ALA A 287 -28.45 -6.89 -4.79
CA ALA A 287 -29.19 -8.15 -4.94
C ALA A 287 -29.35 -8.87 -3.59
N GLU A 288 -30.33 -9.76 -3.49
CA GLU A 288 -30.65 -10.45 -2.21
C GLU A 288 -29.46 -11.23 -1.65
N ASN A 289 -28.69 -11.90 -2.52
CA ASN A 289 -27.48 -12.62 -2.14
C ASN A 289 -26.37 -11.67 -1.64
N GLU A 290 -26.22 -10.49 -2.24
CA GLU A 290 -25.27 -9.44 -1.82
C GLU A 290 -25.66 -8.91 -0.44
N VAL A 291 -26.94 -8.58 -0.22
CA VAL A 291 -27.47 -8.20 1.10
C VAL A 291 -27.18 -9.27 2.15
N LYS A 292 -27.47 -10.53 1.84
CA LYS A 292 -27.21 -11.67 2.75
C LYS A 292 -25.73 -11.77 3.10
N ARG A 293 -24.83 -11.62 2.12
CA ARG A 293 -23.37 -11.66 2.33
C ARG A 293 -22.90 -10.48 3.17
N LEU A 294 -23.32 -9.26 2.84
CA LEU A 294 -22.92 -8.04 3.56
C LEU A 294 -23.42 -8.04 5.01
N LYS A 295 -24.62 -8.57 5.29
CA LYS A 295 -25.12 -8.73 6.67
C LYS A 295 -24.23 -9.64 7.53
N ARG A 296 -23.54 -10.62 6.95
CA ARG A 296 -22.63 -11.52 7.69
C ARG A 296 -21.33 -10.84 8.11
N LEU A 297 -21.03 -9.64 7.58
CA LEU A 297 -19.84 -8.89 7.93
C LEU A 297 -20.00 -8.05 9.20
N ASN A 298 -21.23 -7.95 9.74
CA ASN A 298 -21.53 -7.14 10.94
C ASN A 298 -20.96 -5.71 10.85
N LEU A 299 -21.14 -5.07 9.69
CA LEU A 299 -20.66 -3.70 9.45
C LEU A 299 -21.38 -2.70 10.38
N ASP A 300 -20.67 -1.66 10.78
CA ASP A 300 -21.26 -0.52 11.51
C ASP A 300 -21.83 0.54 10.58
N HIS A 301 -21.17 0.77 9.42
CA HIS A 301 -21.56 1.83 8.49
C HIS A 301 -21.29 1.47 7.02
N LEU A 302 -22.04 2.14 6.15
CA LEU A 302 -21.64 2.39 4.77
C LEU A 302 -21.14 3.83 4.62
N ARG A 303 -20.20 4.07 3.70
CA ARG A 303 -19.75 5.40 3.30
C ARG A 303 -20.24 5.76 1.91
N VAL A 304 -20.65 7.02 1.73
CA VAL A 304 -20.94 7.63 0.44
C VAL A 304 -20.36 9.04 0.38
N ASP A 305 -19.74 9.40 -0.74
CA ASP A 305 -19.25 10.75 -0.99
C ASP A 305 -20.12 11.46 -2.03
N LEU A 306 -20.57 12.66 -1.69
CA LEU A 306 -21.51 13.45 -2.46
C LEU A 306 -20.82 14.72 -2.99
N ALA A 307 -20.78 14.86 -4.30
CA ALA A 307 -20.45 16.12 -4.94
C ALA A 307 -21.72 16.97 -5.06
N LEU A 308 -21.84 18.01 -4.22
CA LEU A 308 -23.05 18.85 -4.19
C LEU A 308 -23.09 19.89 -5.33
N THR A 309 -22.11 19.86 -6.22
CA THR A 309 -22.01 20.70 -7.42
C THR A 309 -22.93 20.25 -8.55
N ASN A 310 -23.37 18.99 -8.55
CA ASN A 310 -24.30 18.43 -9.54
C ASN A 310 -25.55 17.89 -8.85
N ASP A 311 -26.68 17.75 -9.55
CA ASP A 311 -27.94 17.31 -8.90
C ASP A 311 -28.00 15.79 -8.65
N SER A 312 -27.03 15.02 -9.17
CA SER A 312 -27.00 13.56 -9.00
C SER A 312 -26.70 13.11 -7.58
N PHE A 313 -26.22 14.01 -6.70
CA PHE A 313 -26.03 13.71 -5.28
C PHE A 313 -27.32 13.22 -4.60
N SER A 314 -28.48 13.70 -5.06
CA SER A 314 -29.78 13.34 -4.48
C SER A 314 -30.11 11.85 -4.70
N SER A 315 -29.90 11.35 -5.92
CA SER A 315 -30.04 9.93 -6.27
C SER A 315 -29.04 9.07 -5.50
N LEU A 316 -27.80 9.55 -5.36
CA LEU A 316 -26.75 8.82 -4.64
C LEU A 316 -27.02 8.75 -3.13
N LEU A 317 -27.54 9.82 -2.54
CA LEU A 317 -27.98 9.83 -1.13
C LEU A 317 -29.18 8.89 -0.91
N HIS A 318 -30.14 8.89 -1.83
CA HIS A 318 -31.27 7.95 -1.80
C HIS A 318 -30.78 6.50 -1.86
N GLN A 319 -29.91 6.19 -2.81
CA GLN A 319 -29.26 4.89 -2.96
C GLN A 319 -28.59 4.45 -1.65
N ALA A 320 -27.70 5.28 -1.10
CA ALA A 320 -27.00 4.98 0.14
C ALA A 320 -27.97 4.74 1.30
N THR A 321 -29.06 5.51 1.37
CA THR A 321 -30.09 5.37 2.41
C THR A 321 -30.82 4.04 2.32
N VAL A 322 -31.22 3.62 1.11
CA VAL A 322 -31.89 2.34 0.88
C VAL A 322 -30.97 1.17 1.24
N GLN A 323 -29.72 1.20 0.78
CA GLN A 323 -28.74 0.15 1.08
C GLN A 323 -28.43 0.07 2.58
N ALA A 324 -28.21 1.21 3.25
CA ALA A 324 -27.95 1.23 4.68
C ALA A 324 -29.12 0.67 5.50
N ARG A 325 -30.37 0.99 5.14
CA ARG A 325 -31.57 0.42 5.77
C ARG A 325 -31.71 -1.07 5.53
N ALA A 326 -31.45 -1.54 4.31
CA ALA A 326 -31.51 -2.95 3.96
C ALA A 326 -30.52 -3.78 4.79
N LEU A 327 -29.33 -3.23 5.07
CA LEU A 327 -28.30 -3.85 5.90
C LEU A 327 -28.48 -3.61 7.39
N GLY A 328 -29.26 -2.60 7.81
CA GLY A 328 -29.43 -2.21 9.21
C GLY A 328 -28.23 -1.45 9.79
N VAL A 329 -27.52 -0.69 8.96
CA VAL A 329 -26.27 0.01 9.32
C VAL A 329 -26.41 1.53 9.19
N LYS A 330 -25.43 2.27 9.72
CA LYS A 330 -25.39 3.74 9.65
C LYS A 330 -24.77 4.22 8.34
N LEU A 331 -24.84 5.54 8.11
CA LEU A 331 -24.13 6.21 7.03
C LEU A 331 -23.04 7.16 7.54
N HIS A 332 -21.88 7.09 6.89
CA HIS A 332 -20.86 8.14 6.87
C HIS A 332 -20.99 8.87 5.53
N VAL A 333 -21.23 10.18 5.55
CA VAL A 333 -21.49 10.95 4.33
C VAL A 333 -20.41 12.01 4.13
N GLY A 334 -19.59 11.84 3.10
CA GLY A 334 -18.63 12.82 2.63
C GLY A 334 -19.29 13.87 1.74
N LEU A 335 -18.92 15.14 1.92
CA LEU A 335 -19.51 16.28 1.19
C LEU A 335 -18.41 17.09 0.51
N ARG A 336 -18.49 17.20 -0.82
CA ARG A 336 -17.73 18.16 -1.62
C ARG A 336 -18.67 19.31 -2.02
N LEU A 337 -18.49 20.46 -1.40
CA LEU A 337 -19.47 21.56 -1.41
C LEU A 337 -19.47 22.41 -2.69
N GLY A 338 -18.31 22.52 -3.37
CA GLY A 338 -18.12 23.42 -4.50
C GLY A 338 -18.04 24.90 -4.09
N LEU A 339 -18.26 25.80 -5.06
CA LEU A 339 -18.09 27.25 -4.86
C LEU A 339 -19.29 27.93 -4.19
N GLN A 340 -20.44 27.27 -4.10
CA GLN A 340 -21.70 27.83 -3.56
C GLN A 340 -22.23 26.97 -2.40
N PRO A 341 -21.52 26.94 -1.26
CA PRO A 341 -21.79 26.00 -0.17
C PRO A 341 -23.17 26.16 0.47
N ASP A 342 -23.68 27.38 0.64
CA ASP A 342 -24.96 27.60 1.35
C ASP A 342 -26.15 27.05 0.57
N SER A 343 -26.24 27.36 -0.74
CA SER A 343 -27.28 26.83 -1.62
C SER A 343 -27.21 25.30 -1.74
N ALA A 344 -25.99 24.76 -1.85
CA ALA A 344 -25.76 23.32 -1.83
C ALA A 344 -26.28 22.65 -0.54
N LEU A 345 -26.04 23.28 0.61
CA LEU A 345 -26.52 22.79 1.91
C LEU A 345 -28.03 22.94 2.08
N ASP A 346 -28.67 23.95 1.51
CA ASP A 346 -30.14 24.08 1.52
C ASP A 346 -30.80 22.91 0.79
N ARG A 347 -30.29 22.58 -0.40
CA ARG A 347 -30.76 21.40 -1.16
C ARG A 347 -30.50 20.11 -0.40
N LEU A 348 -29.32 19.94 0.17
CA LEU A 348 -29.01 18.78 1.01
C LEU A 348 -29.98 18.67 2.18
N THR A 349 -30.26 19.78 2.87
CA THR A 349 -31.19 19.83 4.01
C THR A 349 -32.59 19.36 3.62
N ALA A 350 -33.10 19.80 2.48
CA ALA A 350 -34.40 19.37 1.97
C ALA A 350 -34.45 17.85 1.74
N HIS A 351 -33.42 17.28 1.09
CA HIS A 351 -33.34 15.83 0.87
C HIS A 351 -33.17 15.04 2.16
N VAL A 352 -32.34 15.49 3.10
CA VAL A 352 -32.14 14.82 4.40
C VAL A 352 -33.43 14.80 5.21
N ARG A 353 -34.21 15.89 5.25
CA ARG A 353 -35.50 15.95 5.94
C ARG A 353 -36.55 15.02 5.35
N SER A 354 -36.57 14.91 4.01
CA SER A 354 -37.47 14.03 3.28
C SER A 354 -37.09 12.55 3.45
N LEU A 355 -35.82 12.22 3.18
CA LEU A 355 -35.33 10.84 3.15
C LEU A 355 -35.10 10.27 4.55
N ARG A 356 -34.74 11.09 5.54
CA ARG A 356 -34.30 10.70 6.89
C ARG A 356 -33.22 9.61 6.87
N PRO A 357 -32.07 9.85 6.20
CA PRO A 357 -30.98 8.89 6.13
C PRO A 357 -30.41 8.59 7.53
N PRO A 358 -29.96 7.35 7.82
CA PRO A 358 -29.38 6.98 9.12
C PRO A 358 -27.93 7.49 9.26
N VAL A 359 -27.69 8.79 9.08
CA VAL A 359 -26.36 9.39 9.13
C VAL A 359 -25.84 9.45 10.56
N SER A 360 -24.59 9.01 10.74
CA SER A 360 -23.88 9.07 12.02
C SER A 360 -22.60 9.90 11.95
N VAL A 361 -22.07 10.15 10.76
CA VAL A 361 -20.91 11.02 10.54
C VAL A 361 -21.10 11.83 9.26
N TRP A 362 -20.88 13.14 9.35
CA TRP A 362 -20.71 14.02 8.21
C TRP A 362 -19.24 14.38 8.06
N LEU A 363 -18.69 14.23 6.85
CA LEU A 363 -17.30 14.58 6.54
C LEU A 363 -17.29 15.72 5.53
N ILE A 364 -16.69 16.84 5.89
CA ILE A 364 -16.51 17.95 4.96
C ILE A 364 -15.17 17.75 4.24
N LEU A 365 -15.24 17.43 2.94
CA LEU A 365 -14.10 17.04 2.11
C LEU A 365 -13.58 18.21 1.28
N GLY A 366 -12.25 18.41 1.24
CA GLY A 366 -11.62 19.46 0.43
C GLY A 366 -11.88 20.88 0.93
N ALA A 367 -12.25 21.03 2.21
CA ALA A 367 -12.57 22.32 2.82
C ALA A 367 -11.40 22.86 3.63
N ASP A 368 -11.25 24.18 3.65
CA ASP A 368 -10.33 24.88 4.55
C ASP A 368 -10.98 25.11 5.94
N PRO A 369 -10.22 25.62 6.94
CA PRO A 369 -10.76 25.91 8.27
C PRO A 369 -11.89 26.95 8.30
N ALA A 370 -12.01 27.83 7.30
CA ALA A 370 -13.08 28.83 7.24
C ALA A 370 -14.38 28.19 6.75
N MET A 371 -14.31 27.39 5.69
CA MET A 371 -15.40 26.62 5.14
C MET A 371 -15.96 25.64 6.19
N TYR A 372 -15.09 24.95 6.93
CA TYR A 372 -15.53 24.07 8.01
C TYR A 372 -16.35 24.82 9.07
N ARG A 373 -15.86 25.98 9.56
CA ARG A 373 -16.58 26.80 10.55
C ARG A 373 -17.94 27.28 10.07
N ARG A 374 -18.07 27.58 8.77
CA ARG A 374 -19.34 27.98 8.13
C ARG A 374 -20.34 26.82 8.07
N VAL A 375 -19.86 25.62 7.74
CA VAL A 375 -20.71 24.47 7.39
C VAL A 375 -21.11 23.65 8.62
N ARG A 376 -20.21 23.51 9.61
CA ARG A 376 -20.43 22.68 10.80
C ARG A 376 -21.77 22.97 11.51
N PRO A 377 -22.13 24.22 11.85
CA PRO A 377 -23.38 24.49 12.58
C PRO A 377 -24.62 24.04 11.81
N ARG A 378 -24.58 24.15 10.47
CA ARG A 378 -25.68 23.71 9.60
C ARG A 378 -25.84 22.19 9.62
N LEU A 379 -24.75 21.45 9.56
CA LEU A 379 -24.79 19.98 9.64
C LEU A 379 -25.24 19.50 11.02
N SER A 380 -24.78 20.16 12.09
CA SER A 380 -25.26 19.88 13.45
C SER A 380 -26.77 20.14 13.61
N ALA A 381 -27.32 21.14 12.90
CA ALA A 381 -28.74 21.47 12.90
C ALA A 381 -29.63 20.51 12.08
N LEU A 382 -29.05 19.61 11.26
CA LEU A 382 -29.82 18.58 10.53
C LEU A 382 -30.43 17.51 11.45
N GLY A 383 -30.12 17.57 12.76
CA GLY A 383 -30.66 16.71 13.79
C GLY A 383 -29.83 15.44 14.00
N GLY A 384 -29.98 14.84 15.19
CA GLY A 384 -29.29 13.61 15.58
C GLY A 384 -27.97 13.83 16.32
N LYS A 385 -27.36 12.72 16.76
CA LYS A 385 -26.06 12.68 17.46
C LYS A 385 -24.89 12.43 16.48
N ALA A 386 -25.03 12.90 15.23
CA ALA A 386 -24.03 12.66 14.19
C ALA A 386 -22.78 13.52 14.44
N LEU A 387 -21.60 12.92 14.27
CA LEU A 387 -20.32 13.63 14.38
C LEU A 387 -20.04 14.42 13.10
N VAL A 388 -19.36 15.57 13.22
CA VAL A 388 -18.92 16.38 12.08
C VAL A 388 -17.38 16.44 12.05
N GLY A 389 -16.81 15.77 11.07
CA GLY A 389 -15.37 15.77 10.79
C GLY A 389 -15.00 16.55 9.53
N SER A 390 -13.70 16.74 9.33
CA SER A 390 -13.15 17.32 8.10
C SER A 390 -11.95 16.52 7.60
N ALA A 391 -11.82 16.46 6.29
CA ALA A 391 -10.65 15.93 5.60
C ALA A 391 -10.26 16.93 4.51
N HIS A 392 -9.02 17.43 4.54
CA HIS A 392 -8.51 18.26 3.44
C HIS A 392 -8.40 17.45 2.14
N ASP A 393 -7.99 16.19 2.24
CA ASP A 393 -8.24 15.16 1.23
C ASP A 393 -8.74 13.88 1.90
N ASP A 394 -9.33 13.00 1.09
CA ASP A 394 -9.80 11.66 1.48
C ASP A 394 -8.85 10.57 0.99
N ILE A 395 -7.57 10.91 0.81
CA ILE A 395 -6.64 10.07 0.06
C ILE A 395 -5.47 9.62 0.93
N ASN A 396 -4.86 10.53 1.69
CA ASN A 396 -3.61 10.25 2.39
C ASN A 396 -3.44 11.11 3.64
N PHE A 397 -2.47 10.76 4.48
CA PHE A 397 -2.15 11.48 5.72
C PHE A 397 -1.48 12.85 5.48
N THR A 398 -0.85 13.05 4.32
CA THR A 398 -0.03 14.24 4.01
C THR A 398 -0.78 15.55 4.24
N GLN A 399 -2.03 15.65 3.77
CA GLN A 399 -2.77 16.91 3.89
C GLN A 399 -3.16 17.20 5.34
N LEU A 400 -3.56 16.19 6.10
CA LEU A 400 -3.81 16.35 7.54
C LEU A 400 -2.54 16.81 8.28
N ASN A 401 -1.38 16.26 7.92
CA ASN A 401 -0.13 16.60 8.58
C ASN A 401 0.39 18.00 8.19
N ARG A 402 0.15 18.44 6.94
CA ARG A 402 0.53 19.77 6.43
C ARG A 402 -0.44 20.87 6.89
N ILE A 403 -1.73 20.55 7.03
CA ILE A 403 -2.77 21.50 7.41
C ILE A 403 -3.49 20.92 8.64
N ARG A 404 -2.89 21.14 9.81
CA ARG A 404 -3.35 20.55 11.06
C ARG A 404 -4.59 21.30 11.59
N PRO A 405 -5.68 20.60 11.94
CA PRO A 405 -6.85 21.23 12.54
C PRO A 405 -6.54 21.75 13.95
N ALA A 406 -7.25 22.78 14.39
CA ALA A 406 -7.21 23.18 15.80
C ALA A 406 -7.88 22.08 16.67
N PRO A 407 -7.37 21.80 17.89
CA PRO A 407 -7.83 20.66 18.70
C PRO A 407 -9.33 20.63 19.03
N ASP A 408 -9.98 21.79 19.11
CA ASP A 408 -11.41 21.98 19.45
C ASP A 408 -12.32 22.07 18.22
N MET A 409 -11.73 21.98 17.03
CA MET A 409 -12.44 22.25 15.78
C MET A 409 -13.33 21.08 15.36
N LEU A 410 -12.84 19.83 15.47
CA LEU A 410 -13.45 18.66 14.86
C LEU A 410 -14.00 17.69 15.91
N ASP A 411 -15.20 17.15 15.68
CA ASP A 411 -15.73 16.06 16.52
C ASP A 411 -14.97 14.75 16.26
N VAL A 412 -14.38 14.62 15.07
CA VAL A 412 -13.58 13.49 14.61
C VAL A 412 -12.59 13.95 13.54
N VAL A 413 -11.36 13.42 13.62
CA VAL A 413 -10.33 13.60 12.60
C VAL A 413 -10.32 12.41 11.66
N VAL A 414 -10.23 12.67 10.35
CA VAL A 414 -10.22 11.62 9.34
C VAL A 414 -9.16 11.84 8.28
N TYR A 415 -8.67 10.75 7.70
CA TYR A 415 -7.89 10.74 6.46
C TYR A 415 -7.99 9.37 5.78
N GLY A 416 -7.75 9.34 4.47
CA GLY A 416 -7.66 8.10 3.69
C GLY A 416 -6.25 7.51 3.68
N VAL A 417 -6.11 6.26 3.23
CA VAL A 417 -4.79 5.65 2.98
C VAL A 417 -4.82 4.80 1.71
N THR A 418 -3.70 4.84 0.98
CA THR A 418 -3.45 3.97 -0.17
C THR A 418 -1.95 3.68 -0.28
N PRO A 419 -1.54 2.43 -0.58
CA PRO A 419 -0.14 2.05 -0.57
C PRO A 419 0.61 2.38 -1.88
N GLN A 420 -0.04 3.03 -2.84
CA GLN A 420 0.47 3.20 -4.20
C GLN A 420 0.65 4.68 -4.57
N ILE A 421 1.50 5.39 -3.83
CA ILE A 421 1.88 6.77 -4.16
C ILE A 421 3.17 6.78 -4.99
N HIS A 422 4.24 6.19 -4.47
CA HIS A 422 5.55 6.27 -5.11
C HIS A 422 5.97 4.98 -5.81
N ALA A 423 5.61 3.83 -5.25
CA ALA A 423 5.91 2.51 -5.80
C ALA A 423 4.61 1.73 -6.02
N PHE A 424 4.65 0.80 -6.97
CA PHE A 424 3.46 0.08 -7.43
C PHE A 424 3.65 -1.44 -7.43
N ASP A 425 4.85 -1.94 -7.17
CA ASP A 425 5.10 -3.38 -7.09
C ASP A 425 4.55 -3.96 -5.78
N ASN A 426 4.35 -5.29 -5.78
CA ASN A 426 3.75 -6.01 -4.66
C ASN A 426 4.55 -5.84 -3.37
N GLN A 427 5.87 -5.86 -3.46
CA GLN A 427 6.73 -5.83 -2.30
C GLN A 427 6.68 -4.47 -1.61
N SER A 428 6.82 -3.37 -2.36
CA SER A 428 6.69 -2.01 -1.81
C SER A 428 5.33 -1.74 -1.17
N ILE A 429 4.25 -2.30 -1.72
CA ILE A 429 2.91 -2.18 -1.12
C ILE A 429 2.85 -2.87 0.25
N MET A 430 3.43 -4.07 0.39
CA MET A 430 3.44 -4.77 1.68
C MET A 430 4.28 -4.05 2.74
N GLU A 431 5.34 -3.36 2.33
CA GLU A 431 6.18 -2.56 3.23
C GLU A 431 5.41 -1.44 3.94
N THR A 432 4.33 -0.93 3.34
CA THR A 432 3.53 0.18 3.90
C THR A 432 2.79 -0.18 5.18
N LEU A 433 2.59 -1.47 5.47
CA LEU A 433 1.69 -1.92 6.55
C LEU A 433 2.04 -1.33 7.94
N PRO A 434 3.29 -1.39 8.43
CA PRO A 434 3.63 -0.82 9.73
C PRO A 434 3.46 0.71 9.76
N ILE A 435 3.63 1.39 8.61
CA ILE A 435 3.57 2.84 8.51
C ILE A 435 2.16 3.36 8.79
N LEU A 436 1.13 2.54 8.60
CA LEU A 436 -0.23 2.90 8.96
C LEU A 436 -0.35 3.22 10.46
N ALA A 437 0.35 2.47 11.33
CA ALA A 437 0.43 2.80 12.75
C ALA A 437 1.25 4.08 13.01
N ASP A 438 2.32 4.33 12.26
CA ASP A 438 3.12 5.56 12.35
C ASP A 438 2.31 6.81 12.00
N THR A 439 1.40 6.73 11.02
CA THR A 439 0.51 7.85 10.68
C THR A 439 -0.42 8.18 11.84
N VAL A 440 -0.97 7.17 12.51
CA VAL A 440 -1.82 7.35 13.70
C VAL A 440 -1.00 7.95 14.84
N GLY A 441 0.19 7.39 15.14
CA GLY A 441 1.10 7.90 16.17
C GLY A 441 1.51 9.35 15.93
N SER A 442 1.72 9.73 14.67
CA SER A 442 2.04 11.11 14.29
C SER A 442 0.82 12.03 14.38
N ALA A 443 -0.36 11.58 13.97
CA ALA A 443 -1.62 12.32 14.12
C ALA A 443 -1.88 12.68 15.59
N ARG A 444 -1.68 11.71 16.50
CA ARG A 444 -1.90 11.88 17.95
C ARG A 444 -1.11 13.05 18.56
N GLN A 445 0.01 13.44 17.96
CA GLN A 445 0.79 14.59 18.44
C GLN A 445 0.02 15.91 18.42
N PHE A 446 -0.85 16.09 17.42
CA PHE A 446 -1.54 17.36 17.20
C PHE A 446 -3.07 17.25 17.32
N VAL A 447 -3.63 16.04 17.34
CA VAL A 447 -5.06 15.81 17.58
C VAL A 447 -5.37 15.26 18.97
N GLY A 448 -4.35 14.93 19.77
CA GLY A 448 -4.52 14.39 21.12
C GLY A 448 -5.41 13.13 21.14
N SER A 449 -6.38 13.11 22.07
CA SER A 449 -7.33 12.01 22.24
C SER A 449 -8.55 12.10 21.32
N SER A 450 -8.64 13.09 20.43
CA SER A 450 -9.80 13.24 19.54
C SER A 450 -10.03 11.95 18.73
N PRO A 451 -11.29 11.57 18.47
CA PRO A 451 -11.56 10.38 17.69
C PRO A 451 -10.89 10.43 16.32
N LEU A 452 -10.30 9.31 15.91
CA LEU A 452 -9.58 9.19 14.63
C LEU A 452 -10.20 8.06 13.82
N MET A 453 -10.59 8.34 12.57
CA MET A 453 -11.12 7.35 11.64
C MET A 453 -10.29 7.30 10.37
N ILE A 454 -9.98 6.11 9.87
CA ILE A 454 -9.25 5.94 8.61
C ILE A 454 -10.24 5.58 7.52
N THR A 455 -10.51 6.52 6.64
CA THR A 455 -11.59 6.40 5.68
C THR A 455 -11.27 7.20 4.42
N PRO A 456 -11.17 6.58 3.24
CA PRO A 456 -11.22 5.14 2.96
C PRO A 456 -9.83 4.49 2.94
N ILE A 457 -9.80 3.17 3.05
CA ILE A 457 -8.64 2.31 2.80
C ILE A 457 -8.83 1.67 1.42
N THR A 458 -7.93 1.97 0.47
CA THR A 458 -8.00 1.46 -0.91
C THR A 458 -6.62 1.09 -1.46
N LEU A 459 -6.56 0.11 -2.37
CA LEU A 459 -5.30 -0.23 -3.04
C LEU A 459 -4.84 0.88 -3.99
N ARG A 460 -5.77 1.56 -4.67
CA ARG A 460 -5.48 2.65 -5.60
C ARG A 460 -6.10 3.97 -5.15
N LEU A 461 -5.53 5.06 -5.64
CA LEU A 461 -6.09 6.40 -5.57
C LEU A 461 -7.50 6.43 -6.18
N GLN A 462 -8.46 7.04 -5.48
CA GLN A 462 -9.83 7.14 -5.98
C GLN A 462 -10.00 8.17 -7.11
N SER A 463 -9.13 9.17 -7.13
CA SER A 463 -9.06 10.19 -8.17
C SER A 463 -7.62 10.32 -8.65
N VAL A 464 -7.41 10.22 -9.96
CA VAL A 464 -6.12 10.46 -10.59
C VAL A 464 -6.28 11.47 -11.72
N ALA A 465 -5.22 12.25 -11.97
CA ALA A 465 -5.23 13.28 -13.01
C ALA A 465 -5.15 12.71 -14.43
N GLN A 466 -4.62 11.48 -14.59
CA GLN A 466 -4.40 10.86 -15.89
C GLN A 466 -5.52 9.86 -16.21
N ALA A 467 -6.25 10.11 -17.29
CA ALA A 467 -7.22 9.17 -17.80
C ALA A 467 -6.54 7.88 -18.31
N PRO A 468 -7.16 6.70 -18.11
CA PRO A 468 -6.66 5.45 -18.67
C PRO A 468 -6.72 5.47 -20.20
N LEU A 469 -5.82 4.72 -20.85
CA LEU A 469 -5.90 4.52 -22.30
C LEU A 469 -7.06 3.58 -22.66
N ARG A 470 -7.46 3.60 -23.95
CA ARG A 470 -8.54 2.74 -24.44
C ARG A 470 -8.23 1.27 -24.15
N GLY A 471 -9.18 0.59 -23.50
CA GLY A 471 -9.08 -0.81 -23.14
C GLY A 471 -8.28 -1.08 -21.87
N GLU A 472 -7.75 -0.08 -21.18
CA GLU A 472 -7.16 -0.24 -19.84
C GLU A 472 -8.22 -0.23 -18.75
N LEU A 473 -7.86 -0.76 -17.57
CA LEU A 473 -8.70 -0.62 -16.39
C LEU A 473 -8.82 0.87 -16.01
N PRO A 474 -9.95 1.29 -15.40
CA PRO A 474 -10.01 2.60 -14.77
C PRO A 474 -8.84 2.77 -13.79
N SER A 475 -8.22 3.93 -13.78
CA SER A 475 -6.99 4.15 -13.00
C SER A 475 -7.19 4.06 -11.47
N SER A 476 -8.44 4.09 -11.01
CA SER A 476 -8.82 3.86 -9.62
C SER A 476 -9.08 2.37 -9.28
N VAL A 477 -8.88 1.45 -10.23
CA VAL A 477 -9.09 0.01 -10.08
C VAL A 477 -7.73 -0.68 -9.99
N ASP A 478 -7.58 -1.57 -9.00
CA ASP A 478 -6.39 -2.40 -8.87
C ASP A 478 -6.69 -3.86 -9.25
N PRO A 479 -5.95 -4.46 -10.19
CA PRO A 479 -6.18 -5.86 -10.58
C PRO A 479 -5.86 -6.86 -9.47
N ARG A 480 -5.23 -6.44 -8.37
CA ARG A 480 -5.00 -7.30 -7.19
C ARG A 480 -6.22 -7.39 -6.29
N GLN A 481 -7.23 -6.54 -6.45
CA GLN A 481 -8.43 -6.51 -5.61
C GLN A 481 -9.07 -7.90 -5.37
N PRO A 482 -9.21 -8.78 -6.39
CA PRO A 482 -9.84 -10.08 -6.20
C PRO A 482 -8.84 -11.15 -5.72
N THR A 483 -7.62 -10.82 -5.29
CA THR A 483 -6.55 -11.81 -5.03
C THR A 483 -6.24 -11.98 -3.52
N LEU A 484 -5.48 -13.04 -3.19
CA LEU A 484 -4.94 -13.23 -1.83
C LEU A 484 -4.02 -12.08 -1.39
N PHE A 485 -3.31 -11.46 -2.33
CA PHE A 485 -2.48 -10.28 -2.06
C PHE A 485 -3.30 -9.17 -1.38
N ALA A 486 -4.45 -8.82 -1.96
CA ALA A 486 -5.32 -7.78 -1.40
C ALA A 486 -5.86 -8.18 -0.02
N ALA A 487 -6.18 -9.45 0.19
CA ALA A 487 -6.64 -9.95 1.47
C ALA A 487 -5.53 -9.89 2.55
N ALA A 488 -4.30 -10.27 2.22
CA ALA A 488 -3.15 -10.22 3.12
C ALA A 488 -2.80 -8.77 3.51
N TRP A 489 -2.76 -7.86 2.53
CA TRP A 489 -2.54 -6.44 2.79
C TRP A 489 -3.69 -5.84 3.63
N THR A 490 -4.95 -6.17 3.32
CA THR A 490 -6.10 -5.70 4.11
C THR A 490 -6.04 -6.18 5.57
N LEU A 491 -5.65 -7.44 5.79
CA LEU A 491 -5.46 -7.97 7.14
C LEU A 491 -4.40 -7.19 7.90
N GLY A 492 -3.24 -6.95 7.27
CA GLY A 492 -2.18 -6.14 7.84
C GLY A 492 -2.64 -4.71 8.14
N SER A 493 -3.39 -4.09 7.23
CA SER A 493 -3.89 -2.71 7.40
C SER A 493 -4.81 -2.61 8.60
N ILE A 494 -5.77 -3.53 8.73
CA ILE A 494 -6.68 -3.56 9.88
C ILE A 494 -5.89 -3.83 11.18
N LYS A 495 -4.92 -4.75 11.15
CA LYS A 495 -4.06 -5.01 12.32
C LYS A 495 -3.38 -3.74 12.82
N TYR A 496 -2.57 -3.10 12.00
CA TYR A 496 -1.76 -1.96 12.45
C TYR A 496 -2.64 -0.77 12.88
N LEU A 497 -3.76 -0.54 12.19
CA LEU A 497 -4.70 0.52 12.56
C LEU A 497 -5.46 0.20 13.86
N ALA A 498 -5.88 -1.05 14.06
CA ALA A 498 -6.57 -1.46 15.28
C ALA A 498 -5.64 -1.42 16.51
N GLU A 499 -4.41 -1.92 16.38
CA GLU A 499 -3.39 -1.84 17.44
C GLU A 499 -3.00 -0.37 17.75
N ALA A 500 -3.07 0.52 16.76
CA ALA A 500 -2.88 1.96 16.95
C ALA A 500 -4.11 2.70 17.55
N GLY A 501 -5.23 2.00 17.77
CA GLY A 501 -6.40 2.53 18.46
C GLY A 501 -7.24 3.51 17.63
N VAL A 502 -7.40 3.26 16.33
CA VAL A 502 -8.37 4.00 15.50
C VAL A 502 -9.80 3.60 15.86
N GLN A 503 -10.76 4.54 15.76
CA GLN A 503 -12.15 4.30 16.17
C GLN A 503 -12.97 3.54 15.13
N SER A 504 -12.69 3.78 13.84
CA SER A 504 -13.34 3.07 12.75
C SER A 504 -12.50 3.10 11.49
N VAL A 505 -12.72 2.12 10.62
CA VAL A 505 -12.14 2.04 9.28
C VAL A 505 -13.22 1.84 8.23
N THR A 506 -13.03 2.43 7.06
CA THR A 506 -13.88 2.16 5.87
C THR A 506 -13.03 1.57 4.77
N CYS A 507 -13.26 0.32 4.39
CA CYS A 507 -12.48 -0.38 3.36
C CYS A 507 -13.28 -0.47 2.06
N TYR A 508 -12.64 -0.23 0.91
CA TYR A 508 -13.15 -0.64 -0.42
C TYR A 508 -14.62 -0.24 -0.69
N GLU A 509 -15.25 -0.84 -1.70
CA GLU A 509 -16.68 -0.75 -1.98
C GLU A 509 -17.42 -2.04 -1.59
N THR A 510 -18.75 -2.04 -1.63
CA THR A 510 -19.56 -3.25 -1.42
C THR A 510 -19.43 -4.25 -2.58
N VAL A 511 -19.60 -3.79 -3.82
CA VAL A 511 -19.72 -4.63 -5.03
C VAL A 511 -18.94 -4.04 -6.20
N GLY A 512 -18.34 -4.90 -7.04
CA GLY A 512 -17.63 -4.54 -8.28
C GLY A 512 -16.12 -4.57 -8.14
N TRP A 513 -15.40 -4.09 -9.15
CA TRP A 513 -13.93 -4.16 -9.24
C TRP A 513 -13.14 -3.39 -8.17
N LYS A 514 -13.82 -2.53 -7.40
CA LYS A 514 -13.28 -1.79 -6.24
C LYS A 514 -13.85 -2.34 -4.94
N GLY A 515 -14.70 -3.36 -5.03
CA GLY A 515 -15.47 -3.90 -3.93
C GLY A 515 -14.83 -5.12 -3.29
N ILE A 516 -15.66 -5.85 -2.57
CA ILE A 516 -15.28 -7.08 -1.86
C ILE A 516 -15.87 -8.34 -2.50
N MET A 517 -16.71 -8.16 -3.52
CA MET A 517 -17.26 -9.21 -4.36
C MET A 517 -17.57 -8.63 -5.73
N GLU A 518 -17.61 -9.50 -6.72
CA GLU A 518 -18.01 -9.15 -8.07
C GLU A 518 -19.52 -8.99 -8.16
N SER A 519 -19.95 -8.07 -9.02
CA SER A 519 -21.35 -7.88 -9.41
C SER A 519 -21.90 -9.10 -10.14
N ALA A 520 -23.23 -9.24 -10.20
CA ALA A 520 -23.87 -10.29 -10.98
C ALA A 520 -23.55 -10.21 -12.49
N ALA A 521 -23.26 -9.01 -13.00
CA ALA A 521 -22.90 -8.79 -14.41
C ALA A 521 -21.45 -9.17 -14.73
N GLY A 522 -20.55 -9.15 -13.74
CA GLY A 522 -19.12 -9.33 -13.93
C GLY A 522 -18.38 -8.04 -14.31
N SER A 523 -17.05 -8.15 -14.40
CA SER A 523 -16.19 -7.04 -14.86
C SER A 523 -16.41 -6.75 -16.34
N ALA A 524 -16.42 -5.45 -16.69
CA ALA A 524 -16.47 -5.02 -18.10
C ALA A 524 -15.17 -5.36 -18.88
N LEU A 525 -14.09 -5.69 -18.18
CA LEU A 525 -12.78 -6.05 -18.75
C LEU A 525 -12.25 -7.34 -18.09
N PRO A 526 -12.87 -8.51 -18.34
CA PRO A 526 -12.55 -9.76 -17.64
C PRO A 526 -11.11 -10.23 -17.86
N ASP A 527 -10.52 -9.96 -19.03
CA ASP A 527 -9.12 -10.31 -19.33
C ASP A 527 -8.11 -9.51 -18.49
N LYS A 528 -8.47 -8.31 -18.05
CA LYS A 528 -7.61 -7.42 -17.25
C LYS A 528 -7.95 -7.45 -15.77
N PHE A 529 -9.18 -7.80 -15.42
CA PHE A 529 -9.66 -8.00 -14.07
C PHE A 529 -10.33 -9.36 -13.98
N PRO A 530 -9.56 -10.43 -13.74
CA PRO A 530 -10.05 -11.80 -13.78
C PRO A 530 -10.88 -12.12 -12.52
N SER A 531 -12.16 -11.76 -12.56
CA SER A 531 -13.16 -12.09 -11.54
C SER A 531 -14.30 -12.91 -12.15
N LYS A 532 -14.90 -13.79 -11.33
CA LYS A 532 -16.11 -14.54 -11.72
C LYS A 532 -17.36 -13.74 -11.33
N PRO A 533 -18.37 -13.57 -12.21
CA PRO A 533 -19.61 -12.88 -11.88
C PRO A 533 -20.24 -13.41 -10.57
N GLY A 534 -20.63 -12.51 -9.68
CA GLY A 534 -21.24 -12.82 -8.38
C GLY A 534 -20.33 -13.56 -7.39
N ALA A 535 -19.04 -13.76 -7.66
CA ALA A 535 -18.10 -14.38 -6.73
C ALA A 535 -17.64 -13.39 -5.65
N VAL A 536 -17.36 -13.90 -4.46
CA VAL A 536 -16.70 -13.11 -3.42
C VAL A 536 -15.19 -13.09 -3.65
N PHE A 537 -14.54 -11.98 -3.28
CA PHE A 537 -13.07 -11.89 -3.29
C PHE A 537 -12.50 -12.42 -1.97
N PRO A 538 -11.22 -12.83 -1.89
CA PRO A 538 -10.65 -13.39 -0.66
C PRO A 538 -10.71 -12.44 0.54
N LEU A 539 -10.68 -11.12 0.27
CA LEU A 539 -10.82 -10.11 1.30
C LEU A 539 -12.22 -10.08 1.95
N TYR A 540 -13.27 -10.62 1.30
CA TYR A 540 -14.59 -10.80 1.92
C TYR A 540 -14.51 -11.73 3.12
N ASP A 541 -13.77 -12.84 3.00
CA ASP A 541 -13.63 -13.80 4.09
C ASP A 541 -12.83 -13.23 5.26
N VAL A 542 -11.78 -12.44 4.97
CA VAL A 542 -11.03 -11.71 6.00
C VAL A 542 -11.94 -10.76 6.77
N LEU A 543 -12.71 -9.93 6.04
CA LEU A 543 -13.63 -8.97 6.67
C LEU A 543 -14.77 -9.66 7.42
N ARG A 544 -15.27 -10.80 6.92
CA ARG A 544 -16.28 -11.61 7.61
C ARG A 544 -15.73 -12.16 8.92
N ASP A 545 -14.54 -12.75 8.89
CA ASP A 545 -13.93 -13.35 10.07
C ASP A 545 -13.55 -12.31 11.13
N ILE A 546 -13.23 -11.07 10.72
CA ILE A 546 -13.06 -9.91 11.61
C ILE A 546 -14.41 -9.42 12.14
N GLY A 547 -15.43 -9.32 11.28
CA GLY A 547 -16.78 -8.87 11.61
C GLY A 547 -17.49 -9.75 12.65
N GLU A 548 -17.18 -11.04 12.73
CA GLU A 548 -17.65 -11.92 13.81
C GLU A 548 -17.26 -11.44 15.21
N PHE A 549 -16.24 -10.57 15.33
CA PHE A 549 -15.76 -9.99 16.57
C PHE A 549 -16.17 -8.51 16.74
N ALA A 550 -17.18 -8.03 16.02
CA ALA A 550 -17.69 -6.66 16.18
C ALA A 550 -18.00 -6.33 17.66
N GLY A 551 -17.46 -5.22 18.16
CA GLY A 551 -17.54 -4.83 19.58
C GLY A 551 -16.58 -5.57 20.51
N GLY A 552 -15.68 -6.41 19.97
CA GLY A 552 -14.60 -7.06 20.69
C GLY A 552 -13.30 -6.26 20.71
N TYR A 553 -12.19 -6.97 20.91
CA TYR A 553 -10.86 -6.40 21.10
C TYR A 553 -9.86 -7.01 20.13
N VAL A 554 -8.81 -6.26 19.81
CA VAL A 554 -7.60 -6.75 19.17
C VAL A 554 -6.54 -6.93 20.26
N GLN A 555 -5.94 -8.11 20.32
CA GLN A 555 -4.76 -8.37 21.12
C GLN A 555 -3.53 -8.17 20.22
N ARG A 556 -2.52 -7.46 20.72
CA ARG A 556 -1.33 -7.16 19.94
C ARG A 556 -0.57 -8.44 19.56
N VAL A 557 -0.09 -8.49 18.33
CA VAL A 557 0.77 -9.58 17.83
C VAL A 557 2.08 -9.02 17.28
N GLU A 558 3.20 -9.38 17.87
CA GLU A 558 4.52 -8.96 17.41
C GLU A 558 5.07 -9.96 16.39
N SER A 559 5.63 -9.46 15.29
CA SER A 559 6.31 -10.29 14.29
C SER A 559 7.81 -10.09 14.38
N SER A 560 8.58 -11.18 14.38
CA SER A 560 10.05 -11.10 14.28
C SER A 560 10.53 -10.62 12.90
N ASP A 561 9.65 -10.68 11.89
CA ASP A 561 9.89 -10.14 10.56
C ASP A 561 8.58 -9.58 9.99
N THR A 562 8.43 -8.27 10.07
CA THR A 562 7.23 -7.55 9.63
C THR A 562 7.07 -7.52 8.11
N LEU A 563 8.09 -7.92 7.33
CA LEU A 563 8.03 -7.99 5.87
C LEU A 563 7.62 -9.38 5.37
N SER A 564 7.78 -10.42 6.21
CA SER A 564 7.48 -11.80 5.81
C SER A 564 6.08 -12.26 6.20
N SER A 565 5.60 -11.91 7.41
CA SER A 565 4.29 -12.34 7.89
C SER A 565 3.67 -11.39 8.90
N VAL A 566 2.35 -11.40 8.95
CA VAL A 566 1.54 -10.55 9.83
C VAL A 566 0.44 -11.37 10.54
N GLY A 567 0.14 -11.01 11.79
CA GLY A 567 -0.91 -11.66 12.59
C GLY A 567 -1.88 -10.67 13.23
N LEU A 568 -3.17 -10.96 13.19
CA LEU A 568 -4.25 -10.23 13.86
C LEU A 568 -4.98 -11.16 14.83
N ALA A 569 -4.83 -10.90 16.13
CA ALA A 569 -5.54 -11.63 17.17
C ALA A 569 -6.80 -10.87 17.61
N LEU A 570 -7.95 -11.53 17.53
CA LEU A 570 -9.28 -11.00 17.84
C LEU A 570 -9.84 -11.70 19.07
N ARG A 571 -10.38 -10.93 20.01
CA ARG A 571 -10.98 -11.44 21.25
C ARG A 571 -12.39 -10.93 21.47
N GLN A 572 -13.28 -11.84 21.87
CA GLN A 572 -14.60 -11.52 22.39
C GLN A 572 -14.98 -12.50 23.50
N GLY A 573 -15.03 -12.01 24.74
CA GLY A 573 -15.16 -12.87 25.91
C GLY A 573 -14.05 -13.92 25.96
N LYS A 574 -14.43 -15.21 25.96
CA LYS A 574 -13.48 -16.34 25.97
C LYS A 574 -13.04 -16.78 24.56
N HIS A 575 -13.57 -16.19 23.50
CA HIS A 575 -13.25 -16.58 22.12
C HIS A 575 -12.00 -15.81 21.67
N LEU A 576 -11.01 -16.55 21.17
CA LEU A 576 -9.82 -16.02 20.53
C LEU A 576 -9.73 -16.57 19.11
N ARG A 577 -9.54 -15.66 18.15
CA ARG A 577 -9.17 -16.00 16.78
C ARG A 577 -7.88 -15.30 16.41
N LEU A 578 -6.95 -16.02 15.81
CA LEU A 578 -5.76 -15.47 15.18
C LEU A 578 -5.85 -15.66 13.67
N LEU A 579 -5.81 -14.56 12.92
CA LEU A 579 -5.62 -14.58 11.47
C LEU A 579 -4.13 -14.32 11.19
N VAL A 580 -3.49 -15.15 10.37
CA VAL A 580 -2.08 -14.99 9.98
C VAL A 580 -1.99 -14.95 8.46
N ALA A 581 -1.29 -13.96 7.91
CA ALA A 581 -1.03 -13.86 6.48
C ALA A 581 0.47 -13.86 6.17
N ASN A 582 0.81 -14.57 5.10
CA ASN A 582 2.08 -14.41 4.40
C ASN A 582 2.05 -13.11 3.60
N LEU A 583 3.11 -12.30 3.67
CA LEU A 583 3.22 -11.03 2.96
C LEU A 583 4.10 -11.12 1.70
N THR A 584 4.59 -12.31 1.36
CA THR A 584 5.55 -12.54 0.26
C THR A 584 4.94 -13.34 -0.87
N ASP A 585 5.60 -13.30 -2.03
CA ASP A 585 5.25 -14.07 -3.23
C ASP A 585 5.75 -15.51 -3.21
N HIS A 586 6.37 -15.95 -2.12
CA HIS A 586 6.87 -17.30 -1.92
C HIS A 586 6.37 -17.87 -0.60
N PRO A 587 6.39 -19.20 -0.40
CA PRO A 587 5.92 -19.79 0.86
C PRO A 587 6.73 -19.32 2.07
N GLN A 588 6.04 -19.07 3.19
CA GLN A 588 6.64 -18.71 4.48
C GLN A 588 6.33 -19.74 5.55
N THR A 589 7.22 -19.89 6.51
CA THR A 589 7.00 -20.72 7.70
C THR A 589 6.87 -19.83 8.93
N VAL A 590 5.83 -20.06 9.73
CA VAL A 590 5.51 -19.22 10.89
C VAL A 590 5.50 -20.04 12.19
N ALA A 591 6.09 -19.50 13.26
CA ALA A 591 5.93 -19.94 14.63
C ALA A 591 4.93 -19.08 15.36
N LEU A 592 4.17 -19.67 16.29
CA LEU A 592 3.27 -18.94 17.16
C LEU A 592 3.73 -19.05 18.61
N ARG A 593 3.65 -17.96 19.36
CA ARG A 593 3.95 -17.89 20.79
C ARG A 593 2.82 -17.15 21.52
N GLY A 594 2.53 -17.54 22.76
CA GLY A 594 1.50 -16.90 23.58
C GLY A 594 0.06 -17.38 23.31
N LEU A 595 -0.12 -18.53 22.67
CA LEU A 595 -1.42 -19.19 22.50
C LEU A 595 -1.63 -20.27 23.56
N GLY A 596 -2.89 -20.67 23.82
CA GLY A 596 -3.20 -21.79 24.72
C GLY A 596 -2.98 -23.18 24.06
N PRO A 597 -3.13 -24.28 24.84
CA PRO A 597 -2.68 -25.62 24.44
C PRO A 597 -3.54 -26.30 23.35
N SER A 598 -4.74 -25.81 23.04
CA SER A 598 -5.67 -26.44 22.09
C SER A 598 -6.09 -25.45 21.00
N LEU A 599 -5.66 -25.71 19.76
CA LEU A 599 -5.86 -24.84 18.60
C LEU A 599 -6.54 -25.60 17.47
N SER A 600 -7.62 -25.04 16.92
CA SER A 600 -8.20 -25.46 15.65
C SER A 600 -7.64 -24.58 14.55
N VAL A 601 -6.78 -25.14 13.71
CA VAL A 601 -6.25 -24.43 12.53
C VAL A 601 -7.12 -24.71 11.32
N GLN A 602 -7.32 -23.65 10.57
CA GLN A 602 -8.11 -23.57 9.37
C GLN A 602 -7.18 -22.76 8.40
N SER A 603 -7.05 -23.12 7.11
CA SER A 603 -6.38 -22.30 6.07
C SER A 603 -7.27 -21.87 4.89
N VAL A 604 -7.08 -20.65 4.38
CA VAL A 604 -7.51 -20.23 3.03
C VAL A 604 -6.30 -20.21 2.11
N THR A 605 -6.31 -21.11 1.13
CA THR A 605 -5.29 -21.20 0.08
C THR A 605 -5.98 -21.30 -1.26
N THR A 606 -5.50 -20.62 -2.28
CA THR A 606 -5.95 -20.84 -3.66
C THR A 606 -4.99 -21.82 -4.32
N SER A 607 -5.46 -23.02 -4.69
CA SER A 607 -4.62 -24.06 -5.29
C SER A 607 -4.39 -23.89 -6.79
N ASP A 608 -5.11 -22.99 -7.46
CA ASP A 608 -5.25 -22.98 -8.92
C ASP A 608 -5.31 -21.57 -9.55
N GLY A 609 -5.03 -20.50 -8.79
CA GLY A 609 -5.13 -19.13 -9.30
C GLY A 609 -6.56 -18.71 -9.72
N THR A 610 -7.56 -19.56 -9.51
CA THR A 610 -8.98 -19.21 -9.69
C THR A 610 -9.70 -19.23 -8.35
N LEU A 611 -10.54 -18.22 -8.14
CA LEU A 611 -11.21 -18.01 -6.86
C LEU A 611 -12.30 -19.06 -6.66
N ASN A 612 -12.01 -20.00 -5.75
CA ASN A 612 -12.99 -20.76 -4.97
C ASN A 612 -12.58 -20.70 -3.49
N ALA A 613 -12.25 -19.49 -2.99
CA ALA A 613 -12.09 -19.27 -1.56
C ALA A 613 -13.48 -19.24 -0.91
N GLN A 614 -14.07 -20.41 -0.72
CA GLN A 614 -14.76 -20.67 0.53
C GLN A 614 -13.72 -21.33 1.41
N TRP A 615 -13.66 -20.94 2.69
CA TRP A 615 -13.11 -21.80 3.74
C TRP A 615 -13.60 -23.23 3.49
N PRO A 616 -12.77 -24.17 2.97
CA PRO A 616 -13.25 -25.52 2.77
C PRO A 616 -13.62 -26.02 4.17
N SER A 617 -14.85 -26.48 4.34
CA SER A 617 -15.40 -26.94 5.61
C SER A 617 -14.66 -28.15 6.22
N GLY A 618 -13.52 -28.56 5.67
CA GLY A 618 -12.82 -29.78 6.05
C GLY A 618 -11.31 -29.66 5.93
N GLN A 619 -10.68 -29.15 6.98
CA GLN A 619 -9.58 -29.86 7.67
C GLN A 619 -9.25 -29.08 8.95
N ARG A 620 -9.99 -29.36 10.02
CA ARG A 620 -9.54 -28.98 11.37
C ARG A 620 -8.32 -29.85 11.69
N LYS A 621 -7.14 -29.25 11.72
CA LYS A 621 -5.96 -29.90 12.28
C LYS A 621 -5.73 -29.33 13.67
N SER A 622 -5.68 -30.21 14.66
CA SER A 622 -5.10 -29.86 15.96
C SER A 622 -3.60 -29.71 15.73
N VAL A 623 -3.08 -28.50 15.91
CA VAL A 623 -1.65 -28.21 15.77
C VAL A 623 -1.10 -27.96 17.16
N ALA A 624 -0.01 -28.65 17.52
CA ALA A 624 0.70 -28.37 18.77
C ALA A 624 1.18 -26.92 18.78
N MET A 625 1.14 -26.28 19.95
CA MET A 625 1.35 -24.84 20.17
C MET A 625 2.63 -24.26 19.52
N GLU A 626 3.64 -25.09 19.29
CA GLU A 626 4.95 -24.69 18.74
C GLU A 626 5.25 -25.25 17.33
N ALA A 627 4.33 -25.98 16.71
CA ALA A 627 4.59 -26.55 15.40
C ALA A 627 4.64 -25.44 14.32
N PRO A 628 5.64 -25.46 13.42
CA PRO A 628 5.71 -24.51 12.31
C PRO A 628 4.50 -24.66 11.39
N ILE A 629 3.86 -23.54 11.05
CA ILE A 629 2.78 -23.51 10.06
C ILE A 629 3.34 -22.93 8.77
N ARG A 630 3.21 -23.68 7.68
CA ARG A 630 3.63 -23.23 6.35
C ARG A 630 2.45 -22.58 5.62
N LEU A 631 2.65 -21.35 5.15
CA LEU A 631 1.69 -20.61 4.34
C LEU A 631 2.21 -20.50 2.90
N PRO A 632 1.37 -20.71 1.87
CA PRO A 632 1.77 -20.41 0.49
C PRO A 632 1.91 -18.89 0.30
N ALA A 633 2.42 -18.47 -0.87
CA ALA A 633 2.50 -17.07 -1.28
C ALA A 633 1.18 -16.32 -1.00
N TYR A 634 1.25 -15.22 -0.26
CA TYR A 634 0.09 -14.42 0.18
C TYR A 634 -1.02 -15.18 0.93
N GLY A 635 -0.78 -16.44 1.31
CA GLY A 635 -1.77 -17.30 1.95
C GLY A 635 -2.18 -16.80 3.32
N ILE A 636 -3.42 -17.09 3.71
CA ILE A 636 -3.99 -16.68 4.99
C ILE A 636 -4.50 -17.90 5.73
N ILE A 637 -4.22 -17.98 7.02
CA ILE A 637 -4.78 -19.00 7.92
C ILE A 637 -5.58 -18.34 9.03
N ARG A 638 -6.57 -19.08 9.53
CA ARG A 638 -7.38 -18.74 10.70
C ARG A 638 -7.18 -19.81 11.74
N ILE A 639 -6.93 -19.38 12.96
CA ILE A 639 -6.68 -20.24 14.09
C ILE A 639 -7.67 -19.84 15.16
N ASP A 640 -8.61 -20.72 15.47
CA ASP A 640 -9.53 -20.53 16.59
C ASP A 640 -8.98 -21.30 17.78
N GLN A 641 -8.87 -20.64 18.93
CA GLN A 641 -8.57 -21.34 20.18
C GLN A 641 -9.83 -22.10 20.62
N THR A 642 -9.78 -23.43 20.54
CA THR A 642 -10.87 -24.30 21.00
C THR A 642 -10.74 -24.53 22.50
N ARG A 643 -11.87 -24.52 23.21
CA ARG A 643 -11.91 -24.94 24.62
C ARG A 643 -11.54 -26.41 24.78
#